data_AF-A0A913YS39-F1
#
_entry.id   AF-A0A913YS39-F1
#
_cell.length_a   1.000
_cell.length_b   1.000
_cell.length_c   1.000
_cell.angle_alpha   90.00
_cell.angle_beta   90.00
_cell.angle_gamma   90.00
#
_symmetry.space_group_name_H-M   'P 1'
#
loop_
_entity.id
_entity.type
_entity.pdbx_description
1 polymer ?
#
loop_
_entity_poly.entity_id
_entity_poly.type
_entity_poly.pdbx_seq_one_letter_code
_entity_poly.pdbx_strand_id
1 'polypeptide(L)'
;MSFFLVLFASFVVFAAVEGLQHGTLRIGQTNPDNYYCETVTFPTNFTGVDPVKVFTSAGFGTNSSRVHDVVFTWVESVTTSSFKVCLVENGVGSDGDVTINWMAYQSIQSGVTDGSVRLNDWTTGTECKQVIFSHNFPSVPHIFMSAHHNVLDKKQDAATVWVEGITRNDFTVCMREARTFDGRHKDIDVTWMAMTEVPQTWNYHDFIRLDFPNTLVPSEADNDAFCQVVSFHEPYYAAPTIVVAPSHEYDSSDINAIHPEHNSISAWVEVSWKLLEQTSCVKDLVGLDNKHHPIEVDYIVFGDLDPCINKTCEYFGVCQAMSASVHQCVCVTQCPSYQDLVCASNGRTFDNMCALEREICQTQGNHSYYHPGGCQGFPFDKGTHHLNHVSVESHCEVVSLQPYAFYPDKPIHVQLTVNYINASLPANVHDATVTWSEKVNPDNFTVCMTKTGRNDQPTNDVASVDWIAYQGSPNGGVTGKERITQWWTGTKCTTLSLPSGKFTGTPTVLVTLEHQRDGLKHDAASVWVEGISSSSFQVCIRELQNFDGIHEEIDLDWMAFETLHLPIFYEHGSVHFANTETPLKSNNYAFCEVVNLAKSYTRRPSVLITATHDTSVGLTNPTCNGISAWIENITLVTFRVCLKELYSDRYDPVTLQYVVVSDMCGKGWNYFNGFCYRTFSTCASWNESESNCLDVNSNLTSVTSQEENTYIQLRHGGDTGWIGLQDIDSEGNFTWIDGTNVDFTYWAPNQPNGFPGDQDCVHTLGLRHDYHWNDVTCGSCHAYTCKRDIDECSVDYHMCDRNAQCTNSDGSYTCVCNSGYNGDGTSCSDIDECSSGVHSCDSNAQCTNTVGSYTCSCRLGFNGDGRTCSDVDECSSGAHSCNVNAQCTNTVGSFTCQCNSGYHGDGHSCTTDSIRLVGSFNSYEGRLEVYHSGQWGTVCDDGWGQSQASVACRQLGFSGVQSYITNTFGEGIDTIWLDDVTCNGNEVRMQDCSRRYGLWGSHNCVHSEDVGIICIP
;
A
#
# COMPACT_ATOMS: atom_id res chain seq x y z
N MET A 1 -27.02 -2.07 24.75
CA MET A 1 -27.87 -2.92 25.61
C MET A 1 -26.98 -3.48 26.71
N SER A 2 -27.43 -3.38 27.96
CA SER A 2 -26.81 -3.86 29.22
C SER A 2 -25.68 -3.02 29.84
N PHE A 3 -26.12 -2.21 30.83
CA PHE A 3 -25.35 -1.57 31.89
C PHE A 3 -24.64 -2.61 32.77
N PHE A 4 -23.36 -2.37 33.09
CA PHE A 4 -22.74 -2.85 34.33
C PHE A 4 -22.18 -1.63 35.06
N LEU A 5 -22.86 -1.27 36.15
CA LEU A 5 -22.40 -0.31 37.16
C LEU A 5 -21.29 -1.04 37.95
N VAL A 6 -20.02 -0.68 37.71
CA VAL A 6 -18.92 -1.06 38.59
C VAL A 6 -18.56 0.20 39.39
N LEU A 7 -18.93 0.21 40.68
CA LEU A 7 -18.40 1.18 41.63
C LEU A 7 -16.87 1.03 41.66
N PHE A 8 -16.16 2.01 41.13
CA PHE A 8 -14.73 2.18 41.38
C PHE A 8 -14.55 2.67 42.82
N ALA A 9 -14.22 1.77 43.74
CA ALA A 9 -13.52 2.15 44.96
C ALA A 9 -12.05 2.36 44.58
N SER A 10 -11.61 3.61 44.51
CA SER A 10 -10.22 3.98 44.24
C SER A 10 -9.31 3.46 45.35
N PHE A 11 -8.41 2.52 45.01
CA PHE A 11 -7.33 2.08 45.90
C PHE A 11 -6.28 3.20 46.02
N VAL A 12 -5.98 3.60 47.25
CA VAL A 12 -4.94 4.58 47.60
C VAL A 12 -3.61 3.85 47.80
N VAL A 13 -2.53 4.39 47.24
CA VAL A 13 -1.14 3.93 47.41
C VAL A 13 -0.62 4.43 48.77
N PHE A 14 -0.04 3.56 49.60
CA PHE A 14 0.52 3.93 50.91
C PHE A 14 1.91 3.31 51.12
N ALA A 15 2.87 4.15 51.47
CA ALA A 15 4.15 3.75 52.05
C ALA A 15 4.10 4.01 53.57
N ALA A 16 4.45 3.00 54.37
CA ALA A 16 4.52 3.11 55.82
C ALA A 16 6.00 3.21 56.24
N VAL A 17 6.40 4.39 56.71
CA VAL A 17 7.61 4.54 57.52
C VAL A 17 7.18 4.37 58.98
N GLU A 18 7.92 3.61 59.79
CA GLU A 18 7.59 3.40 61.21
C GLU A 18 7.40 4.75 61.94
N GLY A 19 6.13 5.13 62.17
CA GLY A 19 5.74 6.31 62.96
C GLY A 19 5.16 7.51 62.20
N LEU A 20 5.21 7.57 60.86
CA LEU A 20 4.64 8.64 60.02
C LEU A 20 3.76 8.04 58.90
N GLN A 21 2.59 8.61 58.68
CA GLN A 21 1.66 8.25 57.61
C GLN A 21 1.14 9.50 56.91
N HIS A 22 0.88 9.43 55.61
CA HIS A 22 0.36 10.54 54.82
C HIS A 22 -0.67 10.05 53.79
N GLY A 23 -1.42 10.97 53.21
CA GLY A 23 -2.30 10.68 52.09
C GLY A 23 -3.10 11.88 51.62
N THR A 24 -3.87 11.65 50.56
CA THR A 24 -4.76 12.65 49.98
C THR A 24 -6.18 12.11 49.95
N LEU A 25 -7.10 12.81 50.60
CA LEU A 25 -8.52 12.55 50.52
C LEU A 25 -9.12 13.34 49.36
N ARG A 26 -9.81 12.69 48.43
CA ARG A 26 -10.55 13.38 47.36
C ARG A 26 -12.00 13.54 47.75
N ILE A 27 -12.47 14.77 47.71
CA ILE A 27 -13.82 15.16 48.07
C ILE A 27 -14.50 15.54 46.76
N GLY A 28 -15.60 14.86 46.44
CA GLY A 28 -16.43 15.20 45.28
C GLY A 28 -17.20 16.49 45.53
N GLN A 29 -18.46 16.56 45.06
CA GLN A 29 -19.29 17.75 45.30
C GLN A 29 -19.52 18.01 46.79
N THR A 30 -19.22 19.23 47.23
CA THR A 30 -19.57 19.72 48.56
C THR A 30 -21.10 19.83 48.66
N ASN A 31 -21.65 19.49 49.84
CA ASN A 31 -23.10 19.59 50.10
C ASN A 31 -23.58 21.05 50.02
N PRO A 32 -24.91 21.32 49.92
CA PRO A 32 -25.49 22.65 49.61
C PRO A 32 -25.08 23.88 50.46
N ASP A 33 -24.25 23.73 51.49
CA ASP A 33 -23.68 24.80 52.32
C ASP A 33 -22.15 25.01 52.13
N ASN A 34 -21.53 24.38 51.13
CA ASN A 34 -20.07 24.30 50.91
C ASN A 34 -19.29 23.71 52.10
N TYR A 35 -19.85 22.69 52.75
CA TYR A 35 -19.29 22.05 53.95
C TYR A 35 -19.21 20.53 53.76
N TYR A 36 -18.09 19.94 54.19
CA TYR A 36 -17.87 18.50 54.12
C TYR A 36 -17.02 18.02 55.30
N CYS A 37 -17.34 16.85 55.85
CA CYS A 37 -16.51 16.17 56.84
C CYS A 37 -16.46 14.68 56.56
N GLU A 38 -15.29 14.07 56.75
CA GLU A 38 -15.09 12.65 56.56
C GLU A 38 -14.09 12.08 57.58
N THR A 39 -14.32 10.83 57.97
CA THR A 39 -13.40 10.09 58.82
C THR A 39 -12.37 9.36 57.96
N VAL A 40 -11.12 9.78 58.06
CA VAL A 40 -9.98 9.14 57.40
C VAL A 40 -9.42 8.06 58.33
N THR A 41 -9.31 6.84 57.82
CA THR A 41 -8.70 5.71 58.55
C THR A 41 -7.23 5.62 58.20
N PHE A 42 -6.37 5.47 59.21
CA PHE A 42 -4.94 5.29 58.98
C PHE A 42 -4.68 3.89 58.39
N PRO A 43 -3.82 3.79 57.34
CA PRO A 43 -3.40 2.50 56.79
C PRO A 43 -2.91 1.50 57.83
N THR A 44 -2.15 1.99 58.82
CA THR A 44 -1.71 1.19 59.97
C THR A 44 -2.08 1.91 61.26
N ASN A 45 -2.52 1.15 62.28
CA ASN A 45 -2.83 1.75 63.57
C ASN A 45 -1.54 2.22 64.25
N PHE A 46 -1.57 3.45 64.76
CA PHE A 46 -0.53 4.00 65.63
C PHE A 46 -0.53 3.27 66.98
N THR A 47 0.65 2.88 67.49
CA THR A 47 0.80 2.00 68.69
C THR A 47 1.55 2.64 69.86
N GLY A 48 2.05 3.86 69.69
CA GLY A 48 2.75 4.65 70.70
C GLY A 48 1.85 5.20 71.81
N VAL A 49 2.47 5.84 72.79
CA VAL A 49 1.81 6.38 74.01
C VAL A 49 1.41 7.84 73.90
N ASP A 50 2.02 8.59 72.98
CA ASP A 50 1.72 10.01 72.77
C ASP A 50 0.48 10.19 71.88
N PRO A 51 -0.24 11.33 71.97
CA PRO A 51 -1.31 11.66 71.03
C PRO A 51 -0.81 11.70 69.58
N VAL A 52 -1.64 11.21 68.65
CA VAL A 52 -1.39 11.35 67.21
C VAL A 52 -1.57 12.82 66.84
N LYS A 53 -0.59 13.38 66.14
CA LYS A 53 -0.67 14.74 65.58
C LYS A 53 -0.99 14.64 64.11
N VAL A 54 -1.97 15.45 63.66
CA VAL A 54 -2.42 15.46 62.27
C VAL A 54 -2.27 16.88 61.73
N PHE A 55 -1.64 16.99 60.56
CA PHE A 55 -1.49 18.23 59.81
C PHE A 55 -2.20 18.09 58.48
N THR A 56 -2.97 19.10 58.09
CA THR A 56 -3.80 19.08 56.88
C THR A 56 -3.63 20.35 56.08
N SER A 57 -3.68 20.24 54.75
CA SER A 57 -3.80 21.35 53.82
C SER A 57 -4.87 21.05 52.76
N ALA A 58 -5.48 22.09 52.23
CA ALA A 58 -6.41 21.98 51.11
C ALA A 58 -5.66 21.95 49.77
N GLY A 59 -6.25 21.27 48.78
CA GLY A 59 -5.85 21.38 47.39
C GLY A 59 -7.03 21.23 46.45
N PHE A 60 -6.89 21.61 45.19
CA PHE A 60 -7.95 21.54 44.18
C PHE A 60 -7.49 20.83 42.92
N GLY A 61 -8.41 20.18 42.22
CA GLY A 61 -8.21 19.53 40.92
C GLY A 61 -8.25 20.49 39.73
N THR A 62 -8.08 19.94 38.52
CA THR A 62 -7.87 20.70 37.28
C THR A 62 -9.12 20.96 36.44
N ASN A 63 -10.34 20.61 36.87
CA ASN A 63 -11.53 20.76 36.01
C ASN A 63 -12.04 22.20 35.93
N SER A 64 -11.48 23.12 36.71
CA SER A 64 -11.75 24.56 36.65
C SER A 64 -10.70 25.30 35.82
N SER A 65 -11.15 26.22 34.97
CA SER A 65 -10.27 27.15 34.22
C SER A 65 -9.88 28.39 35.03
N ARG A 66 -10.16 28.42 36.34
CA ARG A 66 -9.90 29.53 37.26
C ARG A 66 -9.32 29.00 38.56
N VAL A 67 -8.43 29.78 39.20
CA VAL A 67 -7.93 29.52 40.56
C VAL A 67 -9.10 29.50 41.53
N HIS A 68 -9.13 28.50 42.41
CA HIS A 68 -10.21 28.29 43.36
C HIS A 68 -10.17 29.32 44.51
N ASP A 69 -11.23 29.38 45.31
CA ASP A 69 -11.30 30.28 46.47
C ASP A 69 -10.86 29.56 47.76
N VAL A 70 -10.66 30.33 48.83
CA VAL A 70 -10.06 29.82 50.07
C VAL A 70 -10.89 28.70 50.70
N VAL A 71 -10.21 27.63 51.12
CA VAL A 71 -10.78 26.53 51.90
C VAL A 71 -10.19 26.51 53.30
N PHE A 72 -11.07 26.37 54.28
CA PHE A 72 -10.69 26.24 55.68
C PHE A 72 -10.81 24.78 56.10
N THR A 73 -9.74 24.20 56.61
CA THR A 73 -9.69 22.81 57.07
C THR A 73 -9.40 22.73 58.56
N TRP A 74 -10.05 21.79 59.26
CA TRP A 74 -9.74 21.47 60.65
C TRP A 74 -9.92 19.98 60.93
N VAL A 75 -9.28 19.50 61.99
CA VAL A 75 -9.36 18.11 62.44
C VAL A 75 -10.16 17.98 63.72
N GLU A 76 -10.86 16.86 63.86
CA GLU A 76 -11.69 16.46 64.99
C GLU A 76 -11.48 14.97 65.28
N SER A 77 -11.81 14.51 66.49
CA SER A 77 -11.85 13.07 66.82
C SER A 77 -10.58 12.27 66.46
N VAL A 78 -9.40 12.82 66.74
CA VAL A 78 -8.13 12.13 66.45
C VAL A 78 -7.95 10.93 67.38
N THR A 79 -7.80 9.74 66.81
CA THR A 79 -7.57 8.46 67.50
C THR A 79 -6.31 7.78 66.95
N THR A 80 -5.92 6.62 67.49
CA THR A 80 -4.78 5.85 66.95
C THR A 80 -5.07 5.15 65.64
N SER A 81 -6.34 5.01 65.23
CA SER A 81 -6.75 4.31 64.00
C SER A 81 -7.38 5.22 62.94
N SER A 82 -7.79 6.43 63.32
CA SER A 82 -8.51 7.35 62.43
C SER A 82 -8.55 8.77 62.96
N PHE A 83 -8.83 9.73 62.09
CA PHE A 83 -9.19 11.09 62.45
C PHE A 83 -10.36 11.56 61.59
N LYS A 84 -11.14 12.51 62.08
CA LYS A 84 -12.16 13.18 61.28
C LYS A 84 -11.60 14.51 60.79
N VAL A 85 -11.76 14.80 59.52
CA VAL A 85 -11.36 16.08 58.93
C VAL A 85 -12.57 16.74 58.31
N CYS A 86 -12.64 18.05 58.48
CA CYS A 86 -13.72 18.88 58.02
C CYS A 86 -13.17 20.03 57.18
N LEU A 87 -13.96 20.45 56.18
CA LEU A 87 -13.67 21.62 55.38
C LEU A 87 -14.91 22.49 55.15
N VAL A 88 -14.66 23.78 54.94
CA VAL A 88 -15.62 24.76 54.44
C VAL A 88 -14.97 25.57 53.31
N GLU A 89 -15.63 25.65 52.16
CA GLU A 89 -15.21 26.55 51.08
C GLU A 89 -15.82 27.94 51.28
N ASN A 90 -15.00 28.97 51.05
CA ASN A 90 -15.46 30.34 50.89
C ASN A 90 -15.80 30.60 49.41
N GLY A 91 -16.78 31.44 49.10
CA GLY A 91 -17.09 31.82 47.72
C GLY A 91 -18.01 30.86 46.93
N VAL A 92 -17.95 30.95 45.60
CA VAL A 92 -18.72 30.10 44.66
C VAL A 92 -18.04 28.72 44.63
N GLY A 93 -18.71 27.69 45.16
CA GLY A 93 -18.11 26.36 45.40
C GLY A 93 -17.42 25.76 44.17
N SER A 94 -16.42 24.90 44.42
CA SER A 94 -15.48 24.38 43.40
C SER A 94 -16.05 23.33 42.43
N ASP A 95 -17.37 23.14 42.38
CA ASP A 95 -18.07 22.11 41.58
C ASP A 95 -17.58 20.64 41.79
N GLY A 96 -16.77 20.38 42.82
CA GLY A 96 -16.46 19.04 43.34
C GLY A 96 -15.03 18.54 43.15
N ASP A 97 -14.05 19.43 43.02
CA ASP A 97 -12.64 19.10 42.76
C ASP A 97 -11.72 19.29 44.00
N VAL A 98 -12.25 19.32 45.23
CA VAL A 98 -11.43 19.57 46.43
C VAL A 98 -10.72 18.31 46.91
N THR A 99 -9.49 18.48 47.37
CA THR A 99 -8.68 17.47 48.02
C THR A 99 -8.18 17.97 49.37
N ILE A 100 -8.03 17.06 50.34
CA ILE A 100 -7.33 17.32 51.60
C ILE A 100 -6.08 16.47 51.62
N ASN A 101 -4.92 17.12 51.62
CA ASN A 101 -3.65 16.49 51.88
C ASN A 101 -3.44 16.44 53.40
N TRP A 102 -2.97 15.30 53.89
CA TRP A 102 -2.73 15.12 55.32
C TRP A 102 -1.46 14.34 55.59
N MET A 103 -0.83 14.67 56.72
CA MET A 103 0.22 13.88 57.34
C MET A 103 -0.09 13.68 58.82
N ALA A 104 0.25 12.52 59.35
CA ALA A 104 0.05 12.18 60.74
C ALA A 104 1.25 11.40 61.29
N TYR A 105 1.68 11.74 62.49
CA TYR A 105 2.71 10.96 63.20
C TYR A 105 2.40 10.86 64.68
N GLN A 106 3.06 9.90 65.32
CA GLN A 106 2.97 9.66 66.76
C GLN A 106 4.37 9.58 67.38
N SER A 107 4.51 10.12 68.58
CA SER A 107 5.79 10.23 69.33
C SER A 107 6.77 11.26 68.74
N ILE A 108 7.84 11.57 69.50
CA ILE A 108 8.86 12.55 69.10
C ILE A 108 9.63 12.06 67.87
N GLN A 109 9.57 12.84 66.80
CA GLN A 109 10.33 12.60 65.57
C GLN A 109 11.71 13.29 65.69
N SER A 110 12.77 12.61 65.27
CA SER A 110 14.13 13.15 65.39
C SER A 110 14.25 14.46 64.61
N GLY A 111 14.63 15.56 65.27
CA GLY A 111 14.78 16.89 64.63
C GLY A 111 13.50 17.72 64.55
N VAL A 112 12.35 17.19 64.99
CA VAL A 112 11.09 17.92 65.05
C VAL A 112 10.77 18.29 66.49
N THR A 113 10.44 19.55 66.71
CA THR A 113 9.85 20.03 67.96
C THR A 113 8.38 20.31 67.72
N ASP A 114 7.50 19.82 68.57
CA ASP A 114 6.07 19.98 68.37
C ASP A 114 5.35 20.33 69.67
N GLY A 115 4.10 20.74 69.52
CA GLY A 115 3.25 21.08 70.64
C GLY A 115 1.82 21.37 70.23
N SER A 116 1.03 21.79 71.20
CA SER A 116 -0.33 22.25 70.99
C SER A 116 -0.58 23.51 71.82
N VAL A 117 -1.29 24.47 71.24
CA VAL A 117 -1.60 25.74 71.89
C VAL A 117 -3.11 25.97 71.87
N ARG A 118 -3.68 26.07 73.08
CA ARG A 118 -5.06 26.46 73.32
C ARG A 118 -5.24 27.95 73.07
N LEU A 119 -6.12 28.34 72.16
CA LEU A 119 -6.51 29.75 72.00
C LEU A 119 -7.54 30.16 73.06
N ASN A 120 -7.59 31.45 73.42
CA ASN A 120 -8.60 31.93 74.36
C ASN A 120 -9.98 31.94 73.69
N ASP A 121 -11.04 31.99 74.49
CA ASP A 121 -12.39 32.13 73.95
C ASP A 121 -12.57 33.53 73.34
N TRP A 122 -13.06 33.59 72.10
CA TRP A 122 -13.27 34.83 71.36
C TRP A 122 -14.57 34.77 70.56
N THR A 123 -15.05 35.90 70.04
CA THR A 123 -16.38 36.00 69.38
C THR A 123 -16.26 36.42 67.92
N THR A 124 -15.58 37.53 67.64
CA THR A 124 -15.32 38.01 66.29
C THR A 124 -13.92 38.61 66.21
N GLY A 125 -13.29 38.62 65.03
CA GLY A 125 -11.95 39.16 64.83
C GLY A 125 -10.86 38.10 64.67
N THR A 126 -9.68 38.37 65.24
CA THR A 126 -8.52 37.48 65.18
C THR A 126 -8.04 37.23 66.61
N GLU A 127 -7.73 35.98 66.95
CA GLU A 127 -7.07 35.62 68.21
C GLU A 127 -5.67 35.12 67.92
N CYS A 128 -4.67 35.71 68.57
CA CYS A 128 -3.26 35.36 68.40
C CYS A 128 -2.63 34.96 69.72
N LYS A 129 -1.71 33.99 69.68
CA LYS A 129 -0.97 33.53 70.85
C LYS A 129 0.49 33.25 70.53
N GLN A 130 1.38 33.85 71.32
CA GLN A 130 2.81 33.59 71.22
C GLN A 130 3.16 32.22 71.82
N VAL A 131 3.98 31.47 71.10
CA VAL A 131 4.53 30.18 71.49
C VAL A 131 6.04 30.33 71.62
N ILE A 132 6.57 29.99 72.80
CA ILE A 132 8.01 30.04 73.09
C ILE A 132 8.53 28.61 73.05
N PHE A 133 9.59 28.38 72.28
CA PHE A 133 10.22 27.07 72.18
C PHE A 133 10.91 26.68 73.48
N SER A 134 10.98 25.37 73.75
CA SER A 134 11.68 24.82 74.92
C SER A 134 13.21 24.96 74.82
N HIS A 135 13.72 25.25 73.62
CA HIS A 135 15.12 25.47 73.29
C HIS A 135 15.22 26.41 72.08
N ASN A 136 16.43 26.92 71.81
CA ASN A 136 16.67 27.77 70.64
C ASN A 136 17.07 26.91 69.44
N PHE A 137 16.49 27.18 68.27
CA PHE A 137 16.87 26.56 67.01
C PHE A 137 18.18 27.15 66.44
N PRO A 138 18.96 26.36 65.66
CA PRO A 138 20.19 26.86 65.04
C PRO A 138 19.92 27.94 63.98
N SER A 139 18.83 27.81 63.22
CA SER A 139 18.30 28.76 62.23
C SER A 139 16.82 29.00 62.49
N VAL A 140 16.20 29.95 61.76
CA VAL A 140 14.75 30.16 61.83
C VAL A 140 14.06 28.87 61.37
N PRO A 141 13.20 28.24 62.19
CA PRO A 141 12.54 26.98 61.84
C PRO A 141 11.36 27.20 60.90
N HIS A 142 11.03 26.17 60.13
CA HIS A 142 9.79 26.05 59.36
C HIS A 142 8.67 25.55 60.27
N ILE A 143 7.49 26.18 60.20
CA ILE A 143 6.36 25.91 61.11
C ILE A 143 5.15 25.41 60.33
N PHE A 144 4.69 24.21 60.66
CA PHE A 144 3.44 23.64 60.15
C PHE A 144 2.42 23.55 61.26
N MET A 145 1.15 23.77 60.93
CA MET A 145 0.10 23.85 61.92
C MET A 145 -1.24 23.33 61.41
N SER A 146 -2.12 22.94 62.32
CA SER A 146 -3.51 22.59 61.98
C SER A 146 -4.44 22.86 63.17
N ALA A 147 -5.63 23.38 62.86
CA ALA A 147 -6.68 23.59 63.84
C ALA A 147 -7.29 22.25 64.28
N HIS A 148 -7.42 22.06 65.58
CA HIS A 148 -8.09 20.93 66.21
C HIS A 148 -9.27 21.40 67.05
N HIS A 149 -10.47 20.99 66.63
CA HIS A 149 -11.71 21.32 67.32
C HIS A 149 -12.08 20.20 68.30
N ASN A 150 -12.12 20.52 69.60
CA ASN A 150 -12.49 19.54 70.62
C ASN A 150 -14.01 19.32 70.73
N VAL A 151 -14.81 20.14 70.04
CA VAL A 151 -16.27 20.01 69.96
C VAL A 151 -16.64 19.70 68.51
N LEU A 152 -17.35 18.59 68.32
CA LEU A 152 -17.61 18.03 66.99
C LEU A 152 -18.65 18.83 66.19
N ASP A 153 -18.50 18.83 64.86
CA ASP A 153 -19.51 19.25 63.87
C ASP A 153 -19.94 20.72 63.93
N LYS A 154 -19.05 21.61 64.37
CA LYS A 154 -19.31 23.05 64.39
C LYS A 154 -18.82 23.77 63.13
N LYS A 155 -19.59 23.68 62.04
CA LYS A 155 -19.27 24.39 60.78
C LYS A 155 -19.15 25.92 60.89
N GLN A 156 -19.71 26.51 61.95
CA GLN A 156 -19.65 27.95 62.22
C GLN A 156 -18.34 28.38 62.90
N ASP A 157 -17.57 27.43 63.45
CA ASP A 157 -16.28 27.70 64.10
C ASP A 157 -15.12 27.61 63.07
N ALA A 158 -15.43 27.51 61.76
CA ALA A 158 -14.43 27.44 60.69
C ALA A 158 -13.60 28.73 60.65
N ALA A 159 -12.29 28.60 60.61
CA ALA A 159 -11.37 29.72 60.66
C ALA A 159 -10.04 29.38 59.97
N THR A 160 -9.36 30.39 59.43
CA THR A 160 -8.00 30.26 58.92
C THR A 160 -7.00 30.34 60.05
N VAL A 161 -5.91 29.60 59.93
CA VAL A 161 -4.79 29.57 60.88
C VAL A 161 -3.51 29.86 60.12
N TRP A 162 -2.69 30.76 60.64
CA TRP A 162 -1.39 31.12 60.06
C TRP A 162 -0.39 31.50 61.16
N VAL A 163 0.86 31.68 60.78
CA VAL A 163 1.95 32.05 61.70
C VAL A 163 2.54 33.41 61.36
N GLU A 164 2.97 34.10 62.42
CA GLU A 164 3.50 35.45 62.41
C GLU A 164 4.81 35.51 63.20
N GLY A 165 5.78 36.27 62.69
CA GLY A 165 6.99 36.64 63.44
C GLY A 165 7.81 35.45 63.93
N ILE A 166 8.20 34.55 63.01
CA ILE A 166 8.99 33.36 63.35
C ILE A 166 10.42 33.78 63.71
N THR A 167 10.85 33.44 64.92
CA THR A 167 12.24 33.60 65.37
C THR A 167 12.84 32.25 65.75
N ARG A 168 14.13 32.24 66.12
CA ARG A 168 14.80 31.04 66.63
C ARG A 168 14.27 30.57 67.99
N ASN A 169 13.51 31.40 68.70
CA ASN A 169 13.11 31.17 70.09
C ASN A 169 11.59 31.16 70.29
N ASP A 170 10.84 31.78 69.39
CA ASP A 170 9.39 31.89 69.47
C ASP A 170 8.75 32.10 68.10
N PHE A 171 7.43 31.97 68.06
CA PHE A 171 6.58 32.38 66.95
C PHE A 171 5.20 32.74 67.48
N THR A 172 4.38 33.42 66.69
CA THR A 172 2.98 33.71 67.05
C THR A 172 2.05 32.94 66.12
N VAL A 173 1.09 32.22 66.68
CA VAL A 173 0.00 31.63 65.91
C VAL A 173 -1.22 32.54 65.97
N CYS A 174 -1.89 32.74 64.84
CA CYS A 174 -3.10 33.54 64.74
C CYS A 174 -4.22 32.74 64.07
N MET A 175 -5.46 33.00 64.48
CA MET A 175 -6.66 32.37 63.93
C MET A 175 -7.74 33.42 63.72
N ARG A 176 -8.41 33.38 62.55
CA ARG A 176 -9.47 34.32 62.18
C ARG A 176 -10.62 33.59 61.51
N GLU A 177 -11.82 34.03 61.84
CA GLU A 177 -13.08 33.40 61.47
C GLU A 177 -13.33 33.52 59.96
N ALA A 178 -13.78 32.42 59.36
CA ALA A 178 -14.01 32.29 57.92
C ALA A 178 -15.24 33.06 57.42
N ARG A 179 -16.32 33.08 58.21
CA ARG A 179 -17.59 33.74 57.89
C ARG A 179 -17.98 34.54 59.12
N THR A 180 -18.24 35.84 58.97
CA THR A 180 -18.63 36.72 60.09
C THR A 180 -19.84 36.13 60.82
N PHE A 181 -19.58 35.41 61.91
CA PHE A 181 -20.58 34.77 62.72
C PHE A 181 -20.43 35.30 64.14
N ASP A 182 -21.52 35.80 64.72
CA ASP A 182 -21.50 36.50 66.00
C ASP A 182 -21.62 35.50 67.17
N GLY A 183 -20.82 34.43 67.13
CA GLY A 183 -20.85 33.36 68.13
C GLY A 183 -19.50 33.10 68.77
N ARG A 184 -19.52 32.48 69.96
CA ARG A 184 -18.31 32.26 70.75
C ARG A 184 -17.53 31.04 70.25
N HIS A 185 -16.36 31.29 69.67
CA HIS A 185 -15.31 30.30 69.43
C HIS A 185 -14.72 29.90 70.78
N LYS A 186 -14.79 28.61 71.10
CA LYS A 186 -14.22 28.04 72.33
C LYS A 186 -13.70 26.64 72.05
N ASP A 187 -12.82 26.18 72.92
CA ASP A 187 -12.32 24.81 72.90
C ASP A 187 -11.50 24.43 71.63
N ILE A 188 -10.80 25.41 71.03
CA ILE A 188 -9.97 25.22 69.83
C ILE A 188 -8.48 25.16 70.22
N ASP A 189 -7.81 24.11 69.77
CA ASP A 189 -6.37 23.92 69.92
C ASP A 189 -5.71 24.03 68.55
N VAL A 190 -4.55 24.69 68.45
CA VAL A 190 -3.70 24.61 67.26
C VAL A 190 -2.55 23.65 67.56
N THR A 191 -2.49 22.56 66.81
CA THR A 191 -1.34 21.65 66.84
C THR A 191 -0.28 22.20 65.90
N TRP A 192 0.98 22.24 66.35
CA TRP A 192 2.09 22.80 65.58
C TRP A 192 3.32 21.90 65.63
N MET A 193 4.13 21.95 64.58
CA MET A 193 5.47 21.38 64.51
C MET A 193 6.46 22.38 63.93
N ALA A 194 7.69 22.32 64.41
CA ALA A 194 8.79 23.22 64.08
C ALA A 194 10.07 22.41 63.79
N MET A 195 10.72 22.70 62.66
CA MET A 195 11.95 22.03 62.24
C MET A 195 12.80 22.93 61.34
N THR A 196 14.13 22.81 61.40
CA THR A 196 15.04 23.57 60.51
C THR A 196 15.38 22.83 59.23
N GLU A 197 15.34 21.50 59.28
CA GLU A 197 15.49 20.59 58.15
C GLU A 197 14.49 19.46 58.41
N VAL A 198 13.85 18.94 57.37
CA VAL A 198 12.87 17.88 57.58
C VAL A 198 13.59 16.53 57.83
N PRO A 199 13.10 15.66 58.72
CA PRO A 199 13.87 14.49 59.19
C PRO A 199 14.23 13.52 58.07
N GLN A 200 15.50 13.09 57.97
CA GLN A 200 15.95 12.11 56.97
C GLN A 200 15.14 10.79 56.99
N THR A 201 14.54 10.44 58.14
CA THR A 201 13.69 9.27 58.30
C THR A 201 12.37 9.36 57.54
N TRP A 202 11.90 10.56 57.15
CA TRP A 202 10.60 10.75 56.50
C TRP A 202 10.61 10.44 54.99
N ASN A 203 11.76 10.03 54.43
CA ASN A 203 11.92 9.56 53.05
C ASN A 203 11.26 10.48 52.00
N TYR A 204 11.60 11.76 52.02
CA TYR A 204 11.15 12.79 51.07
C TYR A 204 12.38 13.54 50.52
N HIS A 205 12.25 14.17 49.36
CA HIS A 205 13.41 14.61 48.57
C HIS A 205 13.52 16.11 48.27
N ASP A 206 12.50 16.94 48.55
CA ASP A 206 12.59 18.39 48.31
C ASP A 206 11.86 19.19 49.40
N PHE A 207 12.56 20.19 49.96
CA PHE A 207 11.97 21.22 50.83
C PHE A 207 12.42 22.59 50.32
N ILE A 208 11.49 23.36 49.76
CA ILE A 208 11.74 24.72 49.27
C ILE A 208 10.62 25.59 49.84
N ARG A 209 10.98 26.81 50.21
CA ARG A 209 10.06 27.84 50.67
C ARG A 209 9.64 28.70 49.48
N LEU A 210 8.37 29.07 49.40
CA LEU A 210 7.89 30.01 48.39
C LEU A 210 7.76 31.39 48.98
N ASP A 211 8.41 32.36 48.33
CA ASP A 211 8.40 33.75 48.73
C ASP A 211 7.49 34.56 47.82
N PHE A 212 6.48 35.20 48.40
CA PHE A 212 5.58 36.13 47.72
C PHE A 212 5.90 37.55 48.22
N PRO A 213 6.70 38.32 47.47
CA PRO A 213 7.09 39.66 47.89
C PRO A 213 5.90 40.61 47.91
N ASN A 214 5.97 41.63 48.77
CA ASN A 214 4.94 42.68 48.94
C ASN A 214 4.66 43.55 47.71
N THR A 215 5.37 43.33 46.59
CA THR A 215 5.20 44.03 45.32
C THR A 215 4.27 43.31 44.36
N LEU A 216 3.85 42.08 44.66
CA LEU A 216 2.92 41.33 43.83
C LEU A 216 1.53 41.95 43.91
N VAL A 217 0.85 42.01 42.78
CA VAL A 217 -0.54 42.48 42.69
C VAL A 217 -1.39 41.30 42.22
N PRO A 218 -2.38 40.86 43.00
CA PRO A 218 -3.19 39.71 42.64
C PRO A 218 -4.14 40.09 41.49
N SER A 219 -4.50 39.13 40.65
CA SER A 219 -5.34 39.37 39.48
C SER A 219 -6.76 38.82 39.70
N GLU A 220 -7.77 39.53 39.18
CA GLU A 220 -9.17 39.04 39.20
C GLU A 220 -9.30 37.72 38.43
N ALA A 221 -8.43 37.47 37.44
CA ALA A 221 -8.38 36.22 36.70
C ALA A 221 -7.94 35.02 37.56
N ASP A 222 -7.10 35.28 38.57
CA ASP A 222 -6.59 34.31 39.54
C ASP A 222 -7.36 34.37 40.88
N ASN A 223 -8.61 34.86 40.86
CA ASN A 223 -9.48 34.99 42.03
C ASN A 223 -8.83 35.78 43.19
N ASP A 224 -8.07 36.81 42.83
CA ASP A 224 -7.30 37.65 43.74
C ASP A 224 -6.32 36.87 44.64
N ALA A 225 -5.82 35.71 44.18
CA ALA A 225 -4.78 34.93 44.85
C ALA A 225 -3.40 35.15 44.20
N PHE A 226 -2.34 34.89 44.96
CA PHE A 226 -0.97 34.83 44.48
C PHE A 226 -0.56 33.38 44.28
N CYS A 227 -0.21 32.99 43.05
CA CYS A 227 0.16 31.61 42.73
C CYS A 227 1.56 31.53 42.12
N GLN A 228 2.33 30.51 42.51
CA GLN A 228 3.63 30.19 41.92
C GLN A 228 3.69 28.72 41.50
N VAL A 229 4.27 28.46 40.33
CA VAL A 229 4.56 27.10 39.85
C VAL A 229 5.92 26.65 40.40
N VAL A 230 5.94 25.47 40.98
CA VAL A 230 7.12 24.82 41.54
C VAL A 230 7.42 23.59 40.71
N SER A 231 8.64 23.50 40.17
CA SER A 231 9.13 22.31 39.46
C SER A 231 9.93 21.43 40.42
N PHE A 232 9.62 20.14 40.48
CA PHE A 232 10.36 19.15 41.27
C PHE A 232 11.68 18.79 40.57
N HIS A 233 12.71 18.40 41.33
CA HIS A 233 13.97 17.96 40.72
C HIS A 233 13.82 16.64 39.94
N GLU A 234 12.97 15.74 40.44
CA GLU A 234 12.73 14.41 39.88
C GLU A 234 11.22 14.13 39.77
N PRO A 235 10.77 13.33 38.79
CA PRO A 235 9.36 12.97 38.65
C PRO A 235 8.90 11.96 39.70
N TYR A 236 7.67 12.11 40.19
CA TYR A 236 7.01 11.13 41.05
C TYR A 236 6.26 10.07 40.23
N TYR A 237 6.14 8.84 40.75
CA TYR A 237 5.35 7.75 40.14
C TYR A 237 3.85 8.10 40.05
N ALA A 238 3.34 8.79 41.07
CA ALA A 238 1.98 9.30 41.15
C ALA A 238 1.99 10.70 41.79
N ALA A 239 0.90 11.44 41.65
CA ALA A 239 0.78 12.78 42.24
C ALA A 239 1.10 12.75 43.75
N PRO A 240 2.07 13.54 44.23
CA PRO A 240 2.50 13.49 45.63
C PRO A 240 1.48 14.17 46.56
N THR A 241 1.50 13.80 47.84
CA THR A 241 0.78 14.48 48.93
C THR A 241 1.57 15.71 49.35
N ILE A 242 0.97 16.90 49.31
CA ILE A 242 1.65 18.16 49.60
C ILE A 242 0.98 18.87 50.77
N VAL A 243 1.73 19.12 51.84
CA VAL A 243 1.27 19.87 53.03
C VAL A 243 1.89 21.25 52.99
N VAL A 244 1.07 22.30 53.05
CA VAL A 244 1.50 23.71 53.00
C VAL A 244 1.15 24.45 54.29
N ALA A 245 1.96 25.43 54.66
CA ALA A 245 1.74 26.31 55.80
C ALA A 245 2.14 27.75 55.46
N PRO A 246 1.19 28.71 55.50
CA PRO A 246 1.50 30.11 55.21
C PRO A 246 1.96 30.87 56.47
N SER A 247 2.89 31.80 56.28
CA SER A 247 3.35 32.73 57.32
C SER A 247 3.65 34.12 56.78
N HIS A 248 3.54 35.12 57.64
CA HIS A 248 3.96 36.49 57.35
C HIS A 248 5.32 36.83 57.98
N GLU A 249 6.08 37.63 57.24
CA GLU A 249 7.21 38.38 57.81
C GLU A 249 6.71 39.75 58.31
N TYR A 250 6.32 39.82 59.58
CA TYR A 250 5.90 41.08 60.20
C TYR A 250 7.11 41.92 60.64
N ASP A 251 7.37 43.01 59.91
CA ASP A 251 8.32 44.03 60.33
C ASP A 251 7.62 45.14 61.13
N SER A 252 7.75 45.07 62.46
CA SER A 252 7.25 46.11 63.38
C SER A 252 7.82 47.52 63.15
N SER A 253 8.86 47.66 62.32
CA SER A 253 9.48 48.95 61.96
C SER A 253 8.90 49.61 60.70
N ASP A 254 8.10 48.88 59.91
CA ASP A 254 7.39 49.44 58.75
C ASP A 254 6.06 50.07 59.20
N ILE A 255 5.93 51.39 59.00
CA ILE A 255 4.73 52.16 59.35
C ILE A 255 3.51 51.83 58.48
N ASN A 256 3.73 51.17 57.34
CA ASN A 256 2.66 50.71 56.45
C ASN A 256 2.29 49.24 56.70
N ALA A 257 2.95 48.57 57.65
CA ALA A 257 2.67 47.18 57.97
C ALA A 257 1.25 47.03 58.58
N ILE A 258 0.46 46.08 58.04
CA ILE A 258 -0.82 45.68 58.60
C ILE A 258 -0.55 44.86 59.86
N HIS A 259 -1.05 45.33 61.01
CA HIS A 259 -0.86 44.61 62.27
C HIS A 259 -1.35 43.15 62.14
N PRO A 260 -0.65 42.14 62.72
CA PRO A 260 -0.96 40.71 62.55
C PRO A 260 -2.42 40.34 62.83
N GLU A 261 -3.09 41.02 63.77
CA GLU A 261 -4.49 40.80 64.10
C GLU A 261 -5.48 41.20 62.98
N HIS A 262 -5.00 41.86 61.93
CA HIS A 262 -5.77 42.33 60.79
C HIS A 262 -5.26 41.79 59.46
N ASN A 263 -4.28 40.87 59.45
CA ASN A 263 -3.68 40.37 58.22
C ASN A 263 -3.77 38.84 58.14
N SER A 264 -4.93 38.32 57.75
CA SER A 264 -5.16 36.87 57.70
C SER A 264 -4.88 36.30 56.33
N ILE A 265 -4.06 35.27 56.28
CA ILE A 265 -3.70 34.54 55.05
C ILE A 265 -4.24 33.11 55.05
N SER A 266 -4.35 32.55 53.86
CA SER A 266 -4.61 31.13 53.65
C SER A 266 -3.90 30.65 52.39
N ALA A 267 -3.33 29.45 52.43
CA ALA A 267 -2.63 28.83 51.31
C ALA A 267 -3.19 27.45 51.00
N TRP A 268 -3.16 27.09 49.73
CA TRP A 268 -3.62 25.81 49.19
C TRP A 268 -2.81 25.41 47.95
N VAL A 269 -3.02 24.19 47.49
CA VAL A 269 -2.36 23.65 46.29
C VAL A 269 -3.36 23.55 45.15
N GLU A 270 -3.11 24.24 44.03
CA GLU A 270 -3.81 24.02 42.75
C GLU A 270 -3.12 22.84 42.06
N VAL A 271 -3.65 21.64 42.23
CA VAL A 271 -3.00 20.42 41.76
C VAL A 271 -3.13 20.31 40.25
N SER A 272 -2.02 20.47 39.53
CA SER A 272 -1.88 19.93 38.18
C SER A 272 -1.52 18.45 38.27
N TRP A 273 -2.14 17.55 37.49
CA TRP A 273 -1.82 16.12 37.43
C TRP A 273 -0.41 15.79 36.88
N LYS A 274 0.52 16.73 36.98
CA LYS A 274 1.88 16.64 36.45
C LYS A 274 2.77 15.98 37.49
N LEU A 275 3.55 15.00 37.04
CA LEU A 275 4.51 14.28 37.87
C LEU A 275 5.75 15.14 38.23
N LEU A 276 5.89 16.32 37.62
CA LEU A 276 7.07 17.18 37.66
C LEU A 276 6.82 18.61 38.19
N GLU A 277 5.56 19.03 38.35
CA GLU A 277 5.23 20.41 38.71
C GLU A 277 3.99 20.48 39.63
N GLN A 278 3.98 21.45 40.54
CA GLN A 278 2.82 21.83 41.34
C GLN A 278 2.57 23.35 41.26
N THR A 279 1.33 23.79 41.50
CA THR A 279 1.03 25.22 41.68
C THR A 279 0.57 25.44 43.12
N SER A 280 1.27 26.29 43.87
CA SER A 280 0.86 26.67 45.24
C SER A 280 0.34 28.09 45.22
N CYS A 281 -0.82 28.30 45.83
CA CYS A 281 -1.50 29.58 45.88
C CYS A 281 -1.66 30.05 47.33
N VAL A 282 -1.61 31.36 47.52
CA VAL A 282 -1.86 32.02 48.80
C VAL A 282 -2.71 33.26 48.60
N LYS A 283 -3.62 33.52 49.52
CA LYS A 283 -4.51 34.69 49.49
C LYS A 283 -4.46 35.41 50.83
N ASP A 284 -4.17 36.71 50.76
CA ASP A 284 -4.35 37.65 51.86
C ASP A 284 -5.80 38.14 51.82
N LEU A 285 -6.54 37.85 52.89
CA LEU A 285 -7.98 38.13 52.99
C LEU A 285 -8.29 39.60 53.35
N VAL A 286 -7.27 40.44 53.61
CA VAL A 286 -7.44 41.85 54.01
C VAL A 286 -6.68 42.82 53.09
N GLY A 287 -5.54 42.42 52.52
CA GLY A 287 -4.62 43.27 51.74
C GLY A 287 -4.86 43.39 50.23
N LEU A 288 -6.12 43.41 49.76
CA LEU A 288 -6.45 43.44 48.31
C LEU A 288 -6.05 44.74 47.57
N ASP A 289 -5.78 45.84 48.29
CA ASP A 289 -5.50 47.18 47.73
C ASP A 289 -3.99 47.51 47.59
N ASN A 290 -3.16 46.56 47.15
CA ASN A 290 -1.68 46.71 46.97
C ASN A 290 -0.90 46.98 48.27
N LYS A 291 -1.37 46.45 49.41
CA LYS A 291 -0.72 46.61 50.73
C LYS A 291 -0.74 45.28 51.48
N HIS A 292 -0.03 44.27 50.98
CA HIS A 292 0.17 43.02 51.69
C HIS A 292 1.62 42.93 52.22
N HIS A 293 1.85 42.09 53.22
CA HIS A 293 3.21 41.78 53.69
C HIS A 293 3.89 40.76 52.79
N PRO A 294 5.23 40.63 52.83
CA PRO A 294 5.88 39.44 52.32
C PRO A 294 5.24 38.20 52.96
N ILE A 295 4.77 37.30 52.11
CA ILE A 295 4.16 36.03 52.54
C ILE A 295 5.15 34.92 52.18
N GLU A 296 5.44 34.07 53.15
CA GLU A 296 6.20 32.84 52.95
C GLU A 296 5.23 31.66 53.01
N VAL A 297 5.37 30.69 52.11
CA VAL A 297 4.65 29.42 52.17
C VAL A 297 5.66 28.30 52.26
N ASP A 298 5.72 27.67 53.43
CA ASP A 298 6.50 26.45 53.64
C ASP A 298 5.69 25.25 53.14
N TYR A 299 6.32 24.33 52.40
CA TYR A 299 5.67 23.12 51.93
C TYR A 299 6.52 21.86 52.12
N ILE A 300 5.85 20.72 52.35
CA ILE A 300 6.48 19.38 52.40
C ILE A 300 5.77 18.47 51.40
N VAL A 301 6.55 17.74 50.61
CA VAL A 301 6.08 16.81 49.57
C VAL A 301 6.32 15.36 50.00
N PHE A 302 5.31 14.51 49.91
CA PHE A 302 5.40 13.08 50.18
C PHE A 302 4.96 12.26 48.95
N GLY A 303 5.78 11.34 48.47
CA GLY A 303 5.46 10.48 47.33
C GLY A 303 6.63 9.61 46.91
N ASP A 304 6.34 8.59 46.10
CA ASP A 304 7.37 7.71 45.54
C ASP A 304 7.89 8.26 44.20
N LEU A 305 9.21 8.30 44.02
CA LEU A 305 9.84 8.69 42.75
C LEU A 305 9.52 7.67 41.64
N ASP A 306 9.55 8.11 40.39
CA ASP A 306 9.33 7.22 39.24
C ASP A 306 10.42 6.12 39.19
N PRO A 307 10.07 4.82 39.25
CA PRO A 307 11.04 3.72 39.20
C PRO A 307 11.80 3.61 37.87
N CYS A 308 11.39 4.34 36.83
CA CYS A 308 12.08 4.43 35.55
C CYS A 308 13.24 5.43 35.51
N ILE A 309 13.49 6.18 36.58
CA ILE A 309 14.65 7.09 36.66
C ILE A 309 15.95 6.31 36.45
N ASN A 310 16.78 6.80 35.52
CA ASN A 310 18.03 6.18 35.10
C ASN A 310 17.90 4.71 34.62
N LYS A 311 16.73 4.32 34.08
CA LYS A 311 16.53 3.00 33.46
C LYS A 311 16.56 3.10 31.94
N THR A 312 17.52 2.40 31.32
CA THR A 312 17.59 2.20 29.88
C THR A 312 17.03 0.82 29.53
N CYS A 313 16.12 0.77 28.57
CA CYS A 313 15.57 -0.46 28.04
C CYS A 313 16.28 -0.85 26.75
N GLU A 314 16.54 -2.15 26.57
CA GLU A 314 17.12 -2.68 25.34
C GLU A 314 16.09 -2.69 24.20
N TYR A 315 16.56 -2.85 22.97
CA TYR A 315 15.72 -2.99 21.77
C TYR A 315 14.71 -1.85 21.55
N PHE A 316 15.09 -0.61 21.86
CA PHE A 316 14.20 0.56 21.77
C PHE A 316 12.92 0.44 22.63
N GLY A 317 12.95 -0.42 23.66
CA GLY A 317 11.90 -0.42 24.67
C GLY A 317 11.85 0.91 25.39
N VAL A 318 10.66 1.31 25.83
CA VAL A 318 10.46 2.45 26.71
C VAL A 318 10.19 1.91 28.11
N CYS A 319 10.82 2.52 29.12
CA CYS A 319 10.55 2.14 30.50
C CYS A 319 9.15 2.64 30.91
N GLN A 320 8.33 1.74 31.41
CA GLN A 320 7.03 2.04 31.98
C GLN A 320 7.00 1.62 33.46
N ALA A 321 6.62 2.55 34.33
CA ALA A 321 6.40 2.27 35.74
C ALA A 321 5.10 1.48 35.94
N MET A 322 5.21 0.30 36.55
CA MET A 322 4.08 -0.58 36.86
C MET A 322 3.55 -0.37 38.28
N SER A 323 4.43 0.04 39.20
CA SER A 323 4.12 0.47 40.57
C SER A 323 5.20 1.44 41.05
N ALA A 324 5.05 2.00 42.25
CA ALA A 324 6.06 2.84 42.90
C ALA A 324 7.48 2.23 42.99
N SER A 325 7.62 0.90 42.86
CA SER A 325 8.91 0.21 42.96
C SER A 325 9.21 -0.77 41.81
N VAL A 326 8.27 -0.94 40.87
CA VAL A 326 8.38 -1.90 39.78
C VAL A 326 8.29 -1.16 38.46
N HIS A 327 9.27 -1.39 37.59
CA HIS A 327 9.27 -0.92 36.20
C HIS A 327 9.29 -2.11 35.24
N GLN A 328 8.85 -1.87 34.01
CA GLN A 328 8.88 -2.83 32.92
C GLN A 328 9.25 -2.11 31.62
N CYS A 329 10.12 -2.74 30.82
CA CYS A 329 10.38 -2.28 29.45
C CYS A 329 9.26 -2.75 28.54
N VAL A 330 8.57 -1.80 27.89
CA VAL A 330 7.46 -2.06 26.98
C VAL A 330 7.74 -1.42 25.63
N CYS A 331 7.18 -2.02 24.57
CA CYS A 331 7.29 -1.47 23.23
C CYS A 331 6.26 -0.37 23.01
N VAL A 332 6.65 0.66 22.24
CA VAL A 332 5.72 1.69 21.78
C VAL A 332 4.58 1.04 21.01
N THR A 333 3.33 1.36 21.36
CA THR A 333 2.16 0.73 20.74
C THR A 333 1.59 1.56 19.59
N GLN A 334 1.71 2.88 19.67
CA GLN A 334 1.22 3.83 18.66
C GLN A 334 2.39 4.61 18.06
N CYS A 335 2.47 4.59 16.74
CA CYS A 335 3.43 5.40 16.00
C CYS A 335 2.69 6.49 15.22
N PRO A 336 3.30 7.68 15.05
CA PRO A 336 2.75 8.72 14.19
C PRO A 336 2.52 8.20 12.77
N SER A 337 1.49 8.69 12.09
CA SER A 337 1.16 8.27 10.71
C SER A 337 1.75 9.17 9.62
N TYR A 338 2.47 10.24 10.00
CA TYR A 338 2.85 11.35 9.11
C TYR A 338 4.37 11.52 8.94
N GLN A 339 5.16 10.49 9.24
CA GLN A 339 6.62 10.52 9.14
C GLN A 339 7.09 9.80 7.86
N ASP A 340 8.32 10.09 7.44
CA ASP A 340 8.92 9.54 6.23
C ASP A 340 9.19 8.03 6.33
N LEU A 341 9.05 7.34 5.20
CA LEU A 341 9.41 5.93 5.07
C LEU A 341 10.88 5.69 5.46
N VAL A 342 11.15 4.55 6.08
CA VAL A 342 12.51 4.14 6.41
C VAL A 342 12.81 2.74 5.90
N CYS A 343 14.02 2.56 5.40
CA CYS A 343 14.53 1.26 5.01
C CYS A 343 15.34 0.66 6.16
N ALA A 344 15.08 -0.60 6.49
CA ALA A 344 15.80 -1.33 7.52
C ALA A 344 16.90 -2.25 6.95
N SER A 345 17.84 -2.66 7.80
CA SER A 345 18.93 -3.56 7.40
C SER A 345 18.44 -4.93 6.87
N ASN A 346 17.22 -5.36 7.21
CA ASN A 346 16.58 -6.56 6.67
C ASN A 346 15.89 -6.38 5.31
N GLY A 347 15.95 -5.19 4.70
CA GLY A 347 15.36 -4.91 3.38
C GLY A 347 13.84 -4.69 3.39
N ARG A 348 13.23 -4.51 4.57
CA ARG A 348 11.81 -4.10 4.70
C ARG A 348 11.69 -2.59 4.83
N THR A 349 10.73 -2.02 4.11
CA THR A 349 10.26 -0.65 4.29
C THR A 349 9.33 -0.58 5.48
N PHE A 350 9.53 0.41 6.34
CA PHE A 350 8.63 0.76 7.43
C PHE A 350 8.06 2.15 7.20
N ASP A 351 6.84 2.37 7.71
CA ASP A 351 6.15 3.66 7.56
C ASP A 351 6.93 4.82 8.17
N ASN A 352 7.74 4.55 9.20
CA ASN A 352 8.63 5.50 9.86
C ASN A 352 9.58 4.83 10.86
N MET A 353 10.49 5.64 11.43
CA MET A 353 11.45 5.19 12.45
C MET A 353 10.75 4.53 13.66
N CYS A 354 9.66 5.11 14.17
CA CYS A 354 8.94 4.51 15.30
C CYS A 354 8.42 3.11 14.96
N ALA A 355 7.90 2.90 13.75
CA ALA A 355 7.42 1.60 13.30
C ALA A 355 8.55 0.56 13.23
N LEU A 356 9.74 0.97 12.79
CA LEU A 356 10.94 0.13 12.80
C LEU A 356 11.40 -0.21 14.24
N GLU A 357 11.54 0.80 15.11
CA GLU A 357 11.92 0.61 16.51
C GLU A 357 10.92 -0.29 17.26
N ARG A 358 9.63 -0.13 16.98
CA ARG A 358 8.57 -1.00 17.51
C ARG A 358 8.74 -2.44 17.06
N GLU A 359 9.00 -2.69 15.78
CA GLU A 359 9.26 -4.04 15.25
C GLU A 359 10.49 -4.65 15.95
N ILE A 360 11.57 -3.88 16.08
CA ILE A 360 12.80 -4.32 16.78
C ILE A 360 12.47 -4.70 18.23
N CYS A 361 11.71 -3.86 18.94
CA CYS A 361 11.30 -4.13 20.31
C CYS A 361 10.43 -5.40 20.42
N GLN A 362 9.46 -5.57 19.53
CA GLN A 362 8.51 -6.70 19.58
C GLN A 362 9.15 -8.04 19.20
N THR A 363 10.04 -8.03 18.22
CA THR A 363 10.69 -9.23 17.69
C THR A 363 12.02 -9.53 18.37
N GLN A 364 12.55 -8.59 19.17
CA GLN A 364 13.95 -8.59 19.63
C GLN A 364 14.93 -8.79 18.46
N GLY A 365 14.57 -8.26 17.30
CA GLY A 365 15.31 -8.43 16.05
C GLY A 365 16.60 -7.63 16.04
N ASN A 366 17.67 -8.21 15.46
CA ASN A 366 18.92 -7.50 15.23
C ASN A 366 18.88 -6.77 13.89
N HIS A 367 18.02 -5.75 13.80
CA HIS A 367 17.87 -4.91 12.61
C HIS A 367 18.19 -3.46 12.99
N SER A 368 18.74 -2.69 12.05
CA SER A 368 19.08 -1.28 12.25
C SER A 368 18.39 -0.41 11.22
N TYR A 369 18.24 0.87 11.54
CA TYR A 369 17.96 1.89 10.54
C TYR A 369 19.07 1.88 9.49
N TYR A 370 18.68 1.88 8.22
CA TYR A 370 19.63 1.80 7.11
C TYR A 370 19.75 3.13 6.40
N HIS A 371 18.67 3.62 5.79
CA HIS A 371 18.58 4.95 5.18
C HIS A 371 17.12 5.42 5.15
N PRO A 372 16.87 6.72 4.97
CA PRO A 372 15.52 7.23 4.77
C PRO A 372 15.03 6.85 3.36
N GLY A 373 13.72 6.70 3.19
CA GLY A 373 13.11 6.17 1.98
C GLY A 373 12.71 4.70 2.12
N GLY A 374 12.06 4.15 1.08
CA GLY A 374 11.64 2.75 1.08
C GLY A 374 12.71 1.82 0.51
N CYS A 375 12.80 0.57 0.97
CA CYS A 375 13.67 -0.46 0.39
C CYS A 375 13.20 -0.96 -1.00
N GLN A 376 12.57 -0.11 -1.82
CA GLN A 376 12.08 -0.48 -3.15
C GLN A 376 13.16 -0.35 -4.23
N GLY A 377 14.28 0.30 -3.94
CA GLY A 377 15.42 0.33 -4.84
C GLY A 377 15.95 -1.07 -5.11
N PHE A 378 16.26 -1.35 -6.37
CA PHE A 378 17.05 -2.50 -6.81
C PHE A 378 18.33 -2.00 -7.49
N PRO A 379 19.32 -1.47 -6.72
CA PRO A 379 20.58 -1.04 -7.30
C PRO A 379 21.31 -2.25 -7.87
N PHE A 380 21.74 -2.15 -9.13
CA PHE A 380 22.48 -3.21 -9.78
C PHE A 380 23.53 -2.65 -10.74
N ASP A 381 24.53 -3.48 -11.01
CA ASP A 381 25.50 -3.31 -12.07
C ASP A 381 25.64 -4.62 -12.83
N LYS A 382 26.08 -4.57 -14.09
CA LYS A 382 26.19 -5.75 -14.94
C LYS A 382 27.27 -5.61 -15.98
N GLY A 383 27.71 -6.74 -16.53
CA GLY A 383 28.61 -6.71 -17.66
C GLY A 383 29.00 -8.07 -18.19
N THR A 384 29.96 -8.05 -19.10
CA THR A 384 30.69 -9.23 -19.56
C THR A 384 32.16 -9.00 -19.24
N HIS A 385 32.79 -9.93 -18.52
CA HIS A 385 34.23 -9.90 -18.26
C HIS A 385 34.94 -10.96 -19.12
N HIS A 386 35.99 -10.56 -19.84
CA HIS A 386 36.79 -11.47 -20.67
C HIS A 386 38.04 -11.90 -19.91
N LEU A 387 38.25 -13.22 -19.79
CA LEU A 387 39.35 -13.77 -19.00
C LEU A 387 40.58 -14.02 -19.87
N ASN A 388 41.71 -13.38 -19.54
CA ASN A 388 42.93 -13.45 -20.35
C ASN A 388 43.72 -14.72 -20.01
N HIS A 389 43.95 -15.60 -21.00
CA HIS A 389 44.78 -16.82 -20.92
C HIS A 389 44.33 -17.92 -19.91
N VAL A 390 43.51 -18.87 -20.37
CA VAL A 390 43.03 -20.03 -19.59
C VAL A 390 44.03 -21.21 -19.60
N SER A 391 45.32 -20.96 -19.34
CA SER A 391 46.36 -22.02 -19.38
C SER A 391 46.53 -22.78 -18.06
N VAL A 392 45.74 -22.46 -17.03
CA VAL A 392 45.76 -23.06 -15.68
C VAL A 392 44.40 -23.69 -15.34
N GLU A 393 44.40 -24.72 -14.49
CA GLU A 393 43.18 -25.48 -14.09
C GLU A 393 42.06 -24.58 -13.53
N SER A 394 42.40 -23.50 -12.82
CA SER A 394 41.48 -22.45 -12.40
C SER A 394 42.08 -21.07 -12.62
N HIS A 395 41.22 -20.08 -12.89
CA HIS A 395 41.61 -18.71 -13.22
C HIS A 395 40.64 -17.72 -12.59
N CYS A 396 41.16 -16.66 -11.98
CA CYS A 396 40.41 -15.64 -11.27
C CYS A 396 40.88 -14.25 -11.68
N GLU A 397 39.94 -13.32 -11.93
CA GLU A 397 40.24 -11.92 -12.23
C GLU A 397 39.29 -10.98 -11.46
N VAL A 398 39.78 -9.78 -11.14
CA VAL A 398 38.99 -8.76 -10.46
C VAL A 398 38.12 -8.02 -11.48
N VAL A 399 36.83 -7.92 -11.19
CA VAL A 399 35.84 -7.16 -11.94
C VAL A 399 35.51 -5.91 -11.14
N SER A 400 35.77 -4.73 -11.72
CA SER A 400 35.39 -3.45 -11.12
C SER A 400 33.91 -3.16 -11.36
N LEU A 401 33.21 -2.80 -10.29
CA LEU A 401 31.84 -2.31 -10.34
C LEU A 401 31.84 -0.81 -10.65
N GLN A 402 30.74 -0.30 -11.19
CA GLN A 402 30.56 1.14 -11.34
C GLN A 402 30.62 1.80 -9.94
N PRO A 403 31.39 2.89 -9.79
CA PRO A 403 31.49 3.59 -8.51
C PRO A 403 30.12 3.94 -7.98
N TYR A 404 29.88 3.63 -6.71
CA TYR A 404 28.68 4.00 -5.98
C TYR A 404 27.36 3.47 -6.57
N ALA A 405 27.42 2.37 -7.34
CA ALA A 405 26.23 1.68 -7.82
C ALA A 405 25.43 1.01 -6.69
N PHE A 406 26.06 0.83 -5.53
CA PHE A 406 25.54 0.08 -4.40
C PHE A 406 25.56 0.90 -3.13
N TYR A 407 24.61 0.60 -2.25
CA TYR A 407 24.53 1.17 -0.92
C TYR A 407 25.61 0.54 0.00
N PRO A 408 26.26 1.33 0.87
CA PRO A 408 27.33 0.85 1.75
C PRO A 408 26.79 -0.14 2.80
N ASP A 409 27.61 -1.09 3.24
CA ASP A 409 27.30 -2.06 4.32
C ASP A 409 26.11 -3.01 4.07
N LYS A 410 25.61 -3.11 2.83
CA LYS A 410 24.66 -4.15 2.41
C LYS A 410 25.39 -5.24 1.62
N PRO A 411 25.04 -6.52 1.82
CA PRO A 411 25.57 -7.60 1.01
C PRO A 411 25.16 -7.36 -0.45
N ILE A 412 26.14 -7.44 -1.33
CA ILE A 412 25.93 -7.44 -2.78
C ILE A 412 25.89 -8.89 -3.19
N HIS A 413 24.87 -9.25 -3.96
CA HIS A 413 24.72 -10.58 -4.51
C HIS A 413 25.21 -10.59 -5.95
N VAL A 414 25.84 -11.67 -6.39
CA VAL A 414 26.37 -11.78 -7.75
C VAL A 414 25.80 -13.03 -8.43
N GLN A 415 25.23 -12.87 -9.63
CA GLN A 415 24.95 -14.00 -10.52
C GLN A 415 25.93 -14.03 -11.68
N LEU A 416 26.43 -15.23 -11.99
CA LEU A 416 27.46 -15.46 -13.01
C LEU A 416 27.01 -16.51 -14.02
N THR A 417 27.41 -16.36 -15.28
CA THR A 417 27.24 -17.38 -16.30
C THR A 417 28.42 -17.39 -17.26
N VAL A 418 28.98 -18.58 -17.49
CA VAL A 418 30.11 -18.77 -18.39
C VAL A 418 29.65 -18.82 -19.83
N ASN A 419 30.39 -18.10 -20.68
CA ASN A 419 30.10 -17.96 -22.08
C ASN A 419 31.38 -18.07 -22.92
N TYR A 420 31.47 -19.10 -23.75
CA TYR A 420 32.61 -19.29 -24.64
C TYR A 420 32.46 -18.46 -25.92
N ILE A 421 33.37 -17.51 -26.11
CA ILE A 421 33.42 -16.65 -27.29
C ILE A 421 34.57 -17.13 -28.16
N ASN A 422 34.32 -18.07 -29.08
CA ASN A 422 35.28 -18.34 -30.14
C ASN A 422 34.65 -18.40 -31.53
N ALA A 423 35.08 -17.47 -32.39
CA ALA A 423 34.74 -17.41 -33.81
C ALA A 423 35.63 -18.31 -34.71
N SER A 424 36.66 -18.93 -34.14
CA SER A 424 37.70 -19.65 -34.91
C SER A 424 37.34 -21.13 -35.20
N LEU A 425 36.52 -21.75 -34.35
CA LEU A 425 36.10 -23.16 -34.46
C LEU A 425 34.61 -23.33 -34.07
N PRO A 426 33.64 -22.82 -34.85
CA PRO A 426 32.22 -22.89 -34.52
C PRO A 426 31.62 -24.31 -34.45
N ALA A 427 32.41 -25.34 -34.75
CA ALA A 427 31.95 -26.73 -34.81
C ALA A 427 32.17 -27.55 -33.53
N ASN A 428 33.00 -27.07 -32.58
CA ASN A 428 33.36 -27.85 -31.40
C ASN A 428 32.75 -27.24 -30.13
N VAL A 429 32.11 -28.07 -29.33
CA VAL A 429 31.60 -27.70 -27.99
C VAL A 429 32.78 -27.69 -27.00
N HIS A 430 32.90 -26.64 -26.20
CA HIS A 430 34.01 -26.48 -25.23
C HIS A 430 33.86 -27.43 -24.03
N ASP A 431 34.86 -27.43 -23.15
CA ASP A 431 34.80 -28.19 -21.89
C ASP A 431 33.77 -27.56 -20.94
N ALA A 432 33.10 -28.42 -20.16
CA ALA A 432 32.15 -27.96 -19.15
C ALA A 432 32.89 -27.10 -18.13
N THR A 433 32.30 -26.02 -17.63
CA THR A 433 32.97 -25.09 -16.71
C THR A 433 32.03 -24.68 -15.59
N VAL A 434 32.58 -24.42 -14.42
CA VAL A 434 31.87 -23.81 -13.29
C VAL A 434 32.52 -22.47 -12.94
N THR A 435 31.72 -21.58 -12.35
CA THR A 435 32.15 -20.24 -11.95
C THR A 435 31.61 -19.91 -10.56
N TRP A 436 32.34 -19.06 -9.84
CA TRP A 436 31.98 -18.55 -8.52
C TRP A 436 32.54 -17.13 -8.34
N SER A 437 32.01 -16.41 -7.36
CA SER A 437 32.50 -15.11 -6.94
C SER A 437 33.35 -15.21 -5.66
N GLU A 438 34.31 -14.30 -5.49
CA GLU A 438 35.09 -14.09 -4.26
C GLU A 438 35.18 -12.59 -3.98
N LYS A 439 35.44 -12.19 -2.72
CA LYS A 439 35.69 -10.79 -2.30
C LYS A 439 34.64 -9.77 -2.76
N VAL A 440 33.35 -10.11 -2.70
CA VAL A 440 32.31 -9.18 -3.13
C VAL A 440 32.27 -7.96 -2.20
N ASN A 441 32.51 -6.77 -2.77
CA ASN A 441 32.46 -5.48 -2.08
C ASN A 441 31.87 -4.40 -3.02
N PRO A 442 31.54 -3.19 -2.52
CA PRO A 442 30.91 -2.14 -3.33
C PRO A 442 31.71 -1.65 -4.54
N ASP A 443 33.03 -1.85 -4.55
CA ASP A 443 33.91 -1.35 -5.63
C ASP A 443 34.25 -2.44 -6.65
N ASN A 444 34.30 -3.71 -6.24
CA ASN A 444 34.69 -4.82 -7.08
C ASN A 444 34.29 -6.18 -6.50
N PHE A 445 34.35 -7.20 -7.33
CA PHE A 445 34.37 -8.60 -6.91
C PHE A 445 35.40 -9.35 -7.74
N THR A 446 35.80 -10.53 -7.28
CA THR A 446 36.67 -11.43 -8.06
C THR A 446 35.80 -12.49 -8.71
N VAL A 447 35.89 -12.63 -10.03
CA VAL A 447 35.25 -13.72 -10.78
C VAL A 447 36.26 -14.85 -10.96
N CYS A 448 35.86 -16.07 -10.63
CA CYS A 448 36.67 -17.25 -10.79
C CYS A 448 35.99 -18.30 -11.67
N MET A 449 36.79 -19.08 -12.38
CA MET A 449 36.29 -20.22 -13.17
C MET A 449 37.27 -21.40 -13.16
N THR A 450 36.73 -22.60 -13.38
CA THR A 450 37.52 -23.82 -13.60
C THR A 450 36.84 -24.77 -14.59
N LYS A 451 37.64 -25.43 -15.43
CA LYS A 451 37.17 -26.47 -16.37
C LYS A 451 36.82 -27.76 -15.61
N THR A 452 35.81 -28.47 -16.08
CA THR A 452 35.21 -29.64 -15.43
C THR A 452 34.90 -30.76 -16.44
N GLY A 453 34.97 -32.01 -15.99
CA GLY A 453 34.71 -33.20 -16.82
C GLY A 453 35.97 -33.83 -17.44
N ARG A 454 35.78 -34.80 -18.35
CA ARG A 454 36.87 -35.41 -19.15
C ARG A 454 37.37 -34.36 -20.16
N ASN A 455 38.41 -33.61 -19.79
CA ASN A 455 39.08 -32.60 -20.61
C ASN A 455 39.86 -33.24 -21.78
N ASP A 456 39.15 -33.98 -22.64
CA ASP A 456 39.74 -34.80 -23.71
C ASP A 456 40.21 -33.94 -24.91
N GLN A 457 39.79 -32.68 -24.99
CA GLN A 457 40.21 -31.71 -26.02
C GLN A 457 40.61 -30.36 -25.41
N PRO A 458 41.90 -30.07 -25.24
CA PRO A 458 42.34 -28.78 -24.71
C PRO A 458 42.02 -27.66 -25.70
N THR A 459 41.00 -26.87 -25.40
CA THR A 459 40.71 -25.61 -26.08
C THR A 459 41.50 -24.48 -25.40
N ASN A 460 42.22 -23.68 -26.20
CA ASN A 460 42.93 -22.47 -25.76
C ASN A 460 42.00 -21.24 -25.75
N ASP A 461 40.70 -21.47 -25.83
CA ASP A 461 39.72 -20.45 -26.15
C ASP A 461 39.37 -19.61 -24.93
N VAL A 462 39.19 -18.31 -25.16
CA VAL A 462 38.90 -17.33 -24.12
C VAL A 462 37.43 -17.45 -23.73
N ALA A 463 37.19 -17.86 -22.48
CA ALA A 463 35.87 -17.76 -21.86
C ALA A 463 35.62 -16.31 -21.41
N SER A 464 34.37 -15.89 -21.55
CA SER A 464 33.84 -14.69 -20.91
C SER A 464 32.83 -15.09 -19.85
N VAL A 465 32.64 -14.24 -18.85
CA VAL A 465 31.59 -14.43 -17.84
C VAL A 465 30.64 -13.26 -17.95
N ASP A 466 29.38 -13.57 -18.24
CA ASP A 466 28.28 -12.62 -18.14
C ASP A 466 27.85 -12.56 -16.67
N TRP A 467 27.70 -11.35 -16.12
CA TRP A 467 27.47 -11.15 -14.69
C TRP A 467 26.48 -10.04 -14.40
N ILE A 468 25.78 -10.16 -13.27
CA ILE A 468 24.99 -9.10 -12.63
C ILE A 468 25.31 -9.09 -11.14
N ALA A 469 25.59 -7.90 -10.60
CA ALA A 469 25.73 -7.64 -9.18
C ALA A 469 24.54 -6.78 -8.73
N TYR A 470 23.88 -7.12 -7.63
CA TYR A 470 22.65 -6.44 -7.20
C TYR A 470 22.49 -6.39 -5.68
N GLN A 471 21.71 -5.42 -5.22
CA GLN A 471 21.25 -5.30 -3.83
C GLN A 471 19.72 -5.24 -3.79
N GLY A 472 19.15 -5.78 -2.72
CA GLY A 472 17.70 -5.90 -2.59
C GLY A 472 17.12 -6.95 -3.54
N SER A 473 15.83 -6.83 -3.81
CA SER A 473 15.10 -7.75 -4.70
C SER A 473 14.42 -6.95 -5.82
N PRO A 474 14.35 -7.48 -7.05
CA PRO A 474 13.57 -6.83 -8.11
C PRO A 474 12.08 -6.82 -7.74
N ASN A 475 11.30 -5.87 -8.26
CA ASN A 475 9.84 -5.85 -8.06
C ASN A 475 9.21 -7.19 -8.42
N GLY A 476 8.38 -7.72 -7.53
CA GLY A 476 7.76 -9.05 -7.66
C GLY A 476 8.69 -10.23 -7.36
N GLY A 477 10.00 -10.02 -7.23
CA GLY A 477 10.98 -11.05 -6.89
C GLY A 477 11.32 -11.14 -5.39
N VAL A 478 12.19 -12.09 -5.08
CA VAL A 478 12.82 -12.31 -3.77
C VAL A 478 14.27 -12.71 -4.01
N THR A 479 15.17 -12.21 -3.18
CA THR A 479 16.60 -12.52 -3.22
C THR A 479 17.05 -12.98 -1.85
N GLY A 480 18.17 -13.70 -1.80
CA GLY A 480 18.75 -14.09 -0.53
C GLY A 480 20.15 -14.68 -0.68
N LYS A 481 20.75 -14.93 0.48
CA LYS A 481 22.03 -15.59 0.62
C LYS A 481 21.89 -16.72 1.64
N GLU A 482 22.39 -17.90 1.29
CA GLU A 482 22.33 -19.08 2.14
C GLU A 482 23.73 -19.63 2.38
N ARG A 483 24.07 -19.92 3.64
CA ARG A 483 25.35 -20.55 3.97
C ARG A 483 25.22 -22.07 3.88
N ILE A 484 26.04 -22.69 3.04
CA ILE A 484 26.06 -24.15 2.97
C ILE A 484 27.06 -24.70 3.97
N THR A 485 26.58 -25.51 4.92
CA THR A 485 27.39 -26.08 6.00
C THR A 485 28.50 -26.96 5.45
N GLN A 486 29.67 -26.91 6.10
CA GLN A 486 30.87 -27.69 5.81
C GLN A 486 30.60 -29.15 5.40
N TRP A 487 31.22 -29.59 4.29
CA TRP A 487 31.15 -30.96 3.79
C TRP A 487 32.49 -31.42 3.20
N TRP A 488 32.69 -32.75 3.15
CA TRP A 488 33.95 -33.36 2.70
C TRP A 488 33.91 -33.72 1.22
N THR A 489 32.99 -34.59 0.79
CA THR A 489 32.86 -35.03 -0.61
C THR A 489 31.41 -35.29 -0.99
N GLY A 490 31.16 -35.39 -2.29
CA GLY A 490 29.85 -35.71 -2.84
C GLY A 490 28.95 -34.49 -2.98
N THR A 491 27.64 -34.73 -2.93
CA THR A 491 26.62 -33.69 -3.11
C THR A 491 26.01 -33.30 -1.77
N LYS A 492 25.86 -32.00 -1.54
CA LYS A 492 25.13 -31.41 -0.41
C LYS A 492 23.96 -30.59 -0.95
N CYS A 493 22.77 -30.78 -0.37
CA CYS A 493 21.58 -30.02 -0.75
C CYS A 493 20.93 -29.34 0.46
N THR A 494 20.37 -28.16 0.25
CA THR A 494 19.63 -27.35 1.24
C THR A 494 18.31 -26.87 0.64
N THR A 495 17.23 -26.91 1.43
CA THR A 495 15.91 -26.43 1.01
C THR A 495 15.68 -25.01 1.49
N LEU A 496 15.31 -24.13 0.55
CA LEU A 496 15.04 -22.71 0.78
C LEU A 496 13.54 -22.46 0.72
N SER A 497 13.02 -21.70 1.69
CA SER A 497 11.60 -21.34 1.78
C SER A 497 11.35 -19.95 1.20
N LEU A 498 10.31 -19.81 0.40
CA LEU A 498 9.85 -18.55 -0.18
C LEU A 498 8.69 -17.97 0.65
N PRO A 499 8.53 -16.63 0.71
CA PRO A 499 7.45 -16.00 1.46
C PRO A 499 6.07 -16.47 0.99
N SER A 500 5.18 -16.81 1.93
CA SER A 500 3.86 -17.35 1.62
C SER A 500 3.00 -16.36 0.83
N GLY A 501 2.38 -16.83 -0.26
CA GLY A 501 1.51 -16.02 -1.12
C GLY A 501 2.25 -15.06 -2.06
N LYS A 502 3.60 -15.07 -2.07
CA LYS A 502 4.40 -14.21 -2.95
C LYS A 502 4.34 -14.64 -4.42
N PHE A 503 4.28 -15.94 -4.68
CA PHE A 503 4.25 -16.51 -6.02
C PHE A 503 2.97 -17.33 -6.23
N THR A 504 2.33 -17.19 -7.39
CA THR A 504 1.16 -17.98 -7.79
C THR A 504 1.52 -19.21 -8.61
N GLY A 505 2.60 -19.11 -9.41
CA GLY A 505 3.17 -20.18 -10.22
C GLY A 505 4.58 -20.60 -9.79
N THR A 506 5.24 -21.38 -10.65
CA THR A 506 6.63 -21.80 -10.45
C THR A 506 7.57 -20.66 -10.86
N PRO A 507 8.37 -20.08 -9.93
CA PRO A 507 9.27 -18.98 -10.26
C PRO A 507 10.48 -19.44 -11.09
N THR A 508 11.10 -18.49 -11.78
CA THR A 508 12.47 -18.63 -12.31
C THR A 508 13.46 -18.42 -11.17
N VAL A 509 14.44 -19.31 -11.02
CA VAL A 509 15.44 -19.26 -9.96
C VAL A 509 16.83 -19.17 -10.57
N LEU A 510 17.62 -18.20 -10.11
CA LEU A 510 19.05 -18.09 -10.42
C LEU A 510 19.87 -18.34 -9.16
N VAL A 511 20.97 -19.07 -9.31
CA VAL A 511 21.89 -19.37 -8.21
C VAL A 511 23.36 -19.27 -8.65
N THR A 512 24.19 -18.74 -7.76
CA THR A 512 25.66 -18.66 -7.94
C THR A 512 26.34 -18.85 -6.59
N LEU A 513 27.51 -19.47 -6.60
CA LEU A 513 28.31 -19.68 -5.39
C LEU A 513 29.23 -18.49 -5.13
N GLU A 514 29.34 -18.11 -3.86
CA GLU A 514 30.31 -17.15 -3.34
C GLU A 514 31.24 -17.86 -2.35
N HIS A 515 32.54 -17.82 -2.63
CA HIS A 515 33.54 -18.38 -1.72
C HIS A 515 34.10 -17.26 -0.82
N GLN A 516 34.11 -17.50 0.49
CA GLN A 516 34.68 -16.55 1.46
C GLN A 516 36.21 -16.61 1.52
N ARG A 517 36.82 -17.73 1.12
CA ARG A 517 38.27 -17.92 1.09
C ARG A 517 38.81 -17.72 -0.31
N ASP A 518 39.85 -16.89 -0.43
CA ASP A 518 40.37 -16.46 -1.72
C ASP A 518 41.34 -17.46 -2.36
N GLY A 519 41.19 -17.68 -3.67
CA GLY A 519 42.19 -18.37 -4.48
C GLY A 519 42.39 -19.86 -4.15
N LEU A 520 41.47 -20.45 -3.37
CA LEU A 520 41.49 -21.88 -3.08
C LEU A 520 40.82 -22.66 -4.21
N LYS A 521 41.67 -23.14 -5.13
CA LYS A 521 41.29 -23.96 -6.29
C LYS A 521 40.45 -25.20 -5.92
N HIS A 522 40.56 -25.66 -4.68
CA HIS A 522 39.95 -26.88 -4.16
C HIS A 522 38.50 -26.69 -3.69
N ASP A 523 38.02 -25.45 -3.61
CA ASP A 523 36.65 -25.16 -3.15
C ASP A 523 35.64 -25.13 -4.31
N ALA A 524 36.08 -25.27 -5.56
CA ALA A 524 35.21 -25.24 -6.74
C ALA A 524 34.14 -26.34 -6.72
N ALA A 525 32.89 -25.94 -6.87
CA ALA A 525 31.75 -26.84 -6.89
C ALA A 525 30.80 -26.54 -8.06
N SER A 526 30.12 -27.58 -8.53
CA SER A 526 28.95 -27.43 -9.40
C SER A 526 27.72 -27.10 -8.56
N VAL A 527 26.79 -26.31 -9.10
CA VAL A 527 25.54 -25.89 -8.44
C VAL A 527 24.34 -26.05 -9.38
N TRP A 528 23.22 -26.57 -8.85
CA TRP A 528 21.95 -26.67 -9.56
C TRP A 528 20.77 -26.62 -8.58
N VAL A 529 19.56 -26.49 -9.12
CA VAL A 529 18.32 -26.38 -8.36
C VAL A 529 17.44 -27.61 -8.59
N GLU A 530 16.60 -27.95 -7.61
CA GLU A 530 15.65 -29.05 -7.66
C GLU A 530 14.31 -28.65 -7.02
N GLY A 531 13.22 -29.30 -7.48
CA GLY A 531 11.93 -29.23 -6.80
C GLY A 531 11.35 -27.82 -6.64
N ILE A 532 11.45 -26.97 -7.67
CA ILE A 532 10.96 -25.59 -7.62
C ILE A 532 9.43 -25.59 -7.50
N SER A 533 8.92 -24.88 -6.49
CA SER A 533 7.51 -24.64 -6.24
C SER A 533 7.26 -23.17 -5.88
N SER A 534 6.00 -22.76 -5.77
CA SER A 534 5.64 -21.39 -5.36
C SER A 534 6.03 -21.06 -3.91
N SER A 535 6.37 -22.06 -3.08
CA SER A 535 6.70 -21.88 -1.66
C SER A 535 8.13 -22.26 -1.29
N SER A 536 8.87 -22.98 -2.12
CA SER A 536 10.22 -23.45 -1.82
C SER A 536 10.94 -24.02 -3.04
N PHE A 537 12.27 -24.09 -2.96
CA PHE A 537 13.12 -24.85 -3.89
C PHE A 537 14.30 -25.45 -3.13
N GLN A 538 14.93 -26.48 -3.70
CA GLN A 538 16.13 -27.10 -3.15
C GLN A 538 17.35 -26.72 -4.00
N VAL A 539 18.47 -26.36 -3.37
CA VAL A 539 19.73 -26.10 -4.06
C VAL A 539 20.71 -27.19 -3.69
N CYS A 540 21.36 -27.74 -4.69
CA CYS A 540 22.35 -28.80 -4.55
C CYS A 540 23.69 -28.32 -5.10
N ILE A 541 24.75 -28.65 -4.36
CA ILE A 541 26.12 -28.38 -4.75
C ILE A 541 26.95 -29.66 -4.66
N ARG A 542 27.89 -29.83 -5.60
CA ARG A 542 28.76 -31.00 -5.63
C ARG A 542 30.20 -30.62 -5.92
N GLU A 543 31.08 -31.20 -5.11
CA GLU A 543 32.54 -31.14 -5.27
C GLU A 543 32.98 -31.80 -6.59
N LEU A 544 33.94 -31.16 -7.26
CA LEU A 544 34.50 -31.62 -8.53
C LEU A 544 35.77 -32.45 -8.27
N GLN A 545 35.59 -33.76 -8.12
CA GLN A 545 36.60 -34.72 -7.64
C GLN A 545 37.99 -34.59 -8.28
N ASN A 546 38.93 -34.11 -7.45
CA ASN A 546 40.32 -34.61 -7.30
C ASN A 546 41.08 -33.92 -6.16
N PHE A 547 40.41 -33.09 -5.35
CA PHE A 547 41.07 -32.30 -4.32
C PHE A 547 40.58 -32.78 -2.94
N ASP A 548 41.37 -33.65 -2.32
CA ASP A 548 41.13 -34.19 -0.98
C ASP A 548 41.15 -33.05 0.05
N GLY A 549 39.99 -32.43 0.33
CA GLY A 549 39.88 -31.21 1.11
C GLY A 549 38.47 -30.95 1.66
N ILE A 550 38.40 -30.15 2.73
CA ILE A 550 37.15 -29.73 3.34
C ILE A 550 36.66 -28.44 2.66
N HIS A 551 35.41 -28.47 2.17
CA HIS A 551 34.71 -27.25 1.80
C HIS A 551 34.21 -26.54 3.07
N GLU A 552 34.85 -25.43 3.43
CA GLU A 552 34.42 -24.54 4.51
C GLU A 552 34.12 -23.17 3.90
N GLU A 553 33.06 -22.51 4.38
CA GLU A 553 32.78 -21.09 4.07
C GLU A 553 32.35 -20.80 2.61
N ILE A 554 31.42 -21.63 2.08
CA ILE A 554 30.73 -21.37 0.81
C ILE A 554 29.33 -20.84 1.11
N ASP A 555 29.06 -19.63 0.62
CA ASP A 555 27.74 -19.02 0.61
C ASP A 555 27.13 -19.12 -0.79
N LEU A 556 25.82 -19.05 -0.88
CA LEU A 556 25.04 -19.18 -2.10
C LEU A 556 24.18 -17.94 -2.27
N ASP A 557 24.39 -17.20 -3.35
CA ASP A 557 23.53 -16.10 -3.77
C ASP A 557 22.40 -16.63 -4.66
N TRP A 558 21.17 -16.25 -4.35
CA TRP A 558 20.01 -16.66 -5.13
C TRP A 558 19.03 -15.52 -5.40
N MET A 559 18.29 -15.65 -6.50
CA MET A 559 17.21 -14.77 -6.91
C MET A 559 16.05 -15.60 -7.46
N ALA A 560 14.83 -15.30 -7.05
CA ALA A 560 13.61 -15.93 -7.53
C ALA A 560 12.57 -14.89 -7.96
N PHE A 561 11.96 -15.06 -9.14
CA PHE A 561 10.91 -14.17 -9.64
C PHE A 561 9.92 -14.92 -10.56
N GLU A 562 8.66 -14.51 -10.53
CA GLU A 562 7.60 -15.05 -11.41
C GLU A 562 7.33 -14.13 -12.60
N THR A 563 7.25 -12.82 -12.36
CA THR A 563 7.12 -11.79 -13.38
C THR A 563 8.47 -11.17 -13.73
N LEU A 564 8.69 -10.89 -15.00
CA LEU A 564 9.88 -10.14 -15.44
C LEU A 564 9.89 -8.75 -14.79
N HIS A 565 11.01 -8.42 -14.14
CA HIS A 565 11.26 -7.06 -13.72
C HIS A 565 11.76 -6.26 -14.92
N LEU A 566 10.81 -5.70 -15.66
CA LEU A 566 11.15 -4.87 -16.79
C LEU A 566 11.60 -3.47 -16.33
N PRO A 567 12.55 -2.87 -17.06
CA PRO A 567 13.14 -3.37 -18.30
C PRO A 567 14.46 -4.14 -18.09
N ILE A 568 14.84 -4.50 -16.84
CA ILE A 568 16.10 -5.19 -16.49
C ILE A 568 16.17 -6.61 -17.07
N PHE A 569 15.12 -7.39 -16.85
CA PHE A 569 14.98 -8.74 -17.39
C PHE A 569 14.01 -8.68 -18.55
N TYR A 570 14.54 -8.79 -19.77
CA TYR A 570 13.74 -8.59 -20.98
C TYR A 570 12.91 -9.83 -21.34
N GLU A 571 13.54 -10.99 -21.31
CA GLU A 571 12.90 -12.27 -21.54
C GLU A 571 13.52 -13.31 -20.61
N HIS A 572 12.70 -14.29 -20.24
CA HIS A 572 13.13 -15.48 -19.53
C HIS A 572 12.42 -16.68 -20.13
N GLY A 573 13.01 -17.86 -19.97
CA GLY A 573 12.42 -19.07 -20.48
C GLY A 573 13.11 -20.31 -19.94
N SER A 574 12.66 -21.46 -20.43
CA SER A 574 13.21 -22.75 -20.04
C SER A 574 13.49 -23.62 -21.27
N VAL A 575 14.62 -24.32 -21.25
CA VAL A 575 14.98 -25.33 -22.25
C VAL A 575 14.93 -26.69 -21.59
N HIS A 576 14.08 -27.58 -22.08
CA HIS A 576 13.95 -28.92 -21.53
C HIS A 576 14.85 -29.91 -22.27
N PHE A 577 15.72 -30.58 -21.53
CA PHE A 577 16.55 -31.65 -22.02
C PHE A 577 16.06 -32.98 -21.46
N ALA A 578 15.48 -33.81 -22.32
CA ALA A 578 14.97 -35.13 -21.91
C ALA A 578 16.08 -36.07 -21.45
N ASN A 579 17.32 -35.87 -21.92
CA ASN A 579 18.51 -36.60 -21.49
C ASN A 579 18.33 -38.13 -21.53
N THR A 580 17.61 -38.68 -22.50
CA THR A 580 17.36 -40.13 -22.59
C THR A 580 18.41 -40.90 -23.39
N GLU A 581 19.28 -40.19 -24.13
CA GLU A 581 20.26 -40.76 -25.04
C GLU A 581 21.69 -40.41 -24.64
N THR A 582 22.68 -41.21 -25.06
CA THR A 582 24.09 -40.90 -24.81
C THR A 582 24.50 -39.65 -25.60
N PRO A 583 25.11 -38.64 -24.95
CA PRO A 583 25.49 -37.41 -25.63
C PRO A 583 26.57 -37.67 -26.69
N LEU A 584 26.46 -36.95 -27.81
CA LEU A 584 27.32 -37.17 -28.96
C LEU A 584 28.77 -36.78 -28.67
N LYS A 585 29.72 -37.60 -29.12
CA LYS A 585 31.15 -37.27 -29.07
C LYS A 585 31.49 -35.97 -29.82
N SER A 586 30.76 -35.65 -30.87
CA SER A 586 30.91 -34.38 -31.61
C SER A 586 30.54 -33.14 -30.78
N ASN A 587 29.71 -33.30 -29.75
CA ASN A 587 29.35 -32.25 -28.80
C ASN A 587 30.15 -32.36 -27.50
N ASN A 588 31.36 -32.92 -27.52
CA ASN A 588 32.18 -33.13 -26.31
C ASN A 588 31.46 -33.89 -25.17
N TYR A 589 30.56 -34.81 -25.55
CA TYR A 589 29.68 -35.54 -24.63
C TYR A 589 28.81 -34.62 -23.76
N ALA A 590 28.35 -33.50 -24.32
CA ALA A 590 27.38 -32.59 -23.73
C ALA A 590 26.05 -32.62 -24.53
N PHE A 591 24.96 -32.30 -23.84
CA PHE A 591 23.67 -32.01 -24.47
C PHE A 591 23.61 -30.51 -24.76
N CYS A 592 23.24 -30.13 -25.99
CA CYS A 592 23.20 -28.73 -26.36
C CYS A 592 22.01 -28.43 -27.26
N GLU A 593 21.34 -27.33 -27.01
CA GLU A 593 20.18 -26.85 -27.77
C GLU A 593 20.37 -25.39 -28.18
N VAL A 594 19.78 -24.99 -29.30
CA VAL A 594 19.77 -23.60 -29.77
C VAL A 594 18.48 -22.94 -29.32
N VAL A 595 18.61 -21.83 -28.60
CA VAL A 595 17.49 -21.00 -28.15
C VAL A 595 17.35 -19.83 -29.11
N ASN A 596 16.13 -19.63 -29.62
CA ASN A 596 15.78 -18.42 -30.36
C ASN A 596 15.27 -17.38 -29.37
N LEU A 597 15.89 -16.20 -29.39
CA LEU A 597 15.46 -15.05 -28.61
C LEU A 597 14.12 -14.54 -29.16
N ALA A 598 13.26 -14.01 -28.28
CA ALA A 598 11.94 -13.48 -28.65
C ALA A 598 12.02 -12.34 -29.66
N LYS A 599 13.16 -11.63 -29.70
CA LYS A 599 13.46 -10.58 -30.68
C LYS A 599 14.93 -10.54 -31.09
N SER A 600 15.21 -9.71 -32.10
CA SER A 600 16.58 -9.35 -32.47
C SER A 600 17.08 -8.20 -31.62
N TYR A 601 18.16 -8.40 -30.87
CA TYR A 601 18.79 -7.35 -30.09
C TYR A 601 19.72 -6.48 -30.96
N THR A 602 19.95 -5.24 -30.55
CA THR A 602 20.88 -4.31 -31.22
C THR A 602 22.34 -4.51 -30.77
N ARG A 603 22.54 -5.13 -29.62
CA ARG A 603 23.83 -5.49 -29.03
C ARG A 603 23.77 -6.92 -28.50
N ARG A 604 24.93 -7.57 -28.32
CA ARG A 604 25.01 -8.89 -27.69
C ARG A 604 24.39 -8.81 -26.29
N PRO A 605 23.31 -9.57 -26.01
CA PRO A 605 22.71 -9.58 -24.69
C PRO A 605 23.60 -10.33 -23.69
N SER A 606 23.47 -9.99 -22.41
CA SER A 606 23.99 -10.80 -21.31
C SER A 606 22.93 -11.85 -20.97
N VAL A 607 23.32 -13.12 -20.87
CA VAL A 607 22.39 -14.21 -20.59
C VAL A 607 22.86 -14.94 -19.34
N LEU A 608 21.95 -15.08 -18.38
CA LEU A 608 22.20 -15.82 -17.14
C LEU A 608 21.40 -17.11 -17.18
N ILE A 609 21.99 -18.20 -16.70
CA ILE A 609 21.37 -19.53 -16.71
C ILE A 609 21.43 -20.20 -15.36
N THR A 610 20.50 -21.10 -15.11
CA THR A 610 20.55 -22.02 -13.97
C THR A 610 19.91 -23.35 -14.39
N ALA A 611 20.58 -24.45 -14.03
CA ALA A 611 20.07 -25.78 -14.31
C ALA A 611 19.11 -26.23 -13.20
N THR A 612 18.00 -26.83 -13.60
CA THR A 612 17.02 -27.44 -12.71
C THR A 612 16.89 -28.92 -13.05
N HIS A 613 17.14 -29.79 -12.08
CA HIS A 613 16.96 -31.23 -12.23
C HIS A 613 15.55 -31.64 -11.83
N ASP A 614 14.89 -32.47 -12.64
CA ASP A 614 13.55 -32.99 -12.35
C ASP A 614 13.61 -34.39 -11.72
N THR A 615 13.48 -34.43 -10.40
CA THR A 615 13.50 -35.66 -9.61
C THR A 615 12.21 -36.48 -9.70
N SER A 616 11.13 -35.92 -10.26
CA SER A 616 9.84 -36.62 -10.40
C SER A 616 9.84 -37.65 -11.53
N VAL A 617 10.75 -37.50 -12.49
CA VAL A 617 10.91 -38.37 -13.67
C VAL A 617 12.28 -39.07 -13.70
N GLY A 618 13.28 -38.54 -13.00
CA GLY A 618 14.64 -39.08 -12.95
C GLY A 618 14.78 -40.43 -12.23
N LEU A 619 15.79 -41.22 -12.61
CA LEU A 619 16.16 -42.50 -11.99
C LEU A 619 17.33 -42.35 -11.01
N THR A 620 18.03 -41.21 -11.03
CA THR A 620 19.21 -40.95 -10.20
C THR A 620 18.87 -40.01 -9.05
N ASN A 621 19.28 -40.38 -7.84
CA ASN A 621 19.07 -39.54 -6.67
C ASN A 621 19.93 -38.27 -6.81
N PRO A 622 19.41 -37.08 -6.46
CA PRO A 622 20.15 -35.82 -6.34
C PRO A 622 21.57 -35.94 -5.78
N THR A 623 21.75 -36.80 -4.76
CA THR A 623 23.04 -37.01 -4.09
C THR A 623 24.14 -37.61 -4.98
N CYS A 624 23.76 -38.17 -6.12
CA CYS A 624 24.65 -38.85 -7.07
C CYS A 624 24.91 -38.03 -8.34
N ASN A 625 24.16 -36.95 -8.59
CA ASN A 625 24.30 -36.11 -9.78
C ASN A 625 25.28 -34.96 -9.54
N GLY A 626 25.85 -34.44 -10.63
CA GLY A 626 26.52 -33.14 -10.69
C GLY A 626 26.20 -32.51 -12.03
N ILE A 627 25.78 -31.25 -12.07
CA ILE A 627 25.36 -30.60 -13.32
C ILE A 627 26.23 -29.37 -13.56
N SER A 628 26.81 -29.28 -14.74
CA SER A 628 27.46 -28.06 -15.24
C SER A 628 26.76 -27.61 -16.52
N ALA A 629 26.43 -26.33 -16.60
CA ALA A 629 25.80 -25.71 -17.75
C ALA A 629 26.55 -24.43 -18.14
N TRP A 630 26.63 -24.16 -19.44
CA TRP A 630 27.31 -22.98 -19.99
C TRP A 630 26.68 -22.58 -21.32
N ILE A 631 27.03 -21.38 -21.77
CA ILE A 631 26.59 -20.86 -23.07
C ILE A 631 27.71 -20.96 -24.09
N GLU A 632 27.32 -21.35 -25.29
CA GLU A 632 28.10 -21.36 -26.51
C GLU A 632 27.51 -20.34 -27.50
N ASN A 633 28.35 -19.48 -28.07
CA ASN A 633 28.01 -18.65 -29.22
C ASN A 633 26.69 -17.84 -29.09
N ILE A 634 26.71 -16.74 -28.34
CA ILE A 634 25.61 -15.77 -28.29
C ILE A 634 25.65 -14.86 -29.52
N THR A 635 24.54 -14.81 -30.25
CA THR A 635 24.28 -13.88 -31.35
C THR A 635 23.21 -12.85 -30.97
N LEU A 636 22.79 -12.01 -31.93
CA LEU A 636 21.72 -11.02 -31.70
C LEU A 636 20.31 -11.64 -31.67
N VAL A 637 20.16 -12.89 -32.10
CA VAL A 637 18.85 -13.57 -32.28
C VAL A 637 18.80 -14.96 -31.66
N THR A 638 19.94 -15.56 -31.36
CA THR A 638 20.03 -16.92 -30.81
C THR A 638 21.22 -17.06 -29.87
N PHE A 639 21.15 -18.01 -28.96
CA PHE A 639 22.31 -18.55 -28.25
C PHE A 639 22.22 -20.06 -28.19
N ARG A 640 23.35 -20.76 -28.07
CA ARG A 640 23.36 -22.21 -27.85
C ARG A 640 23.69 -22.46 -26.39
N VAL A 641 22.84 -23.22 -25.70
CA VAL A 641 23.10 -23.60 -24.32
C VAL A 641 23.48 -25.07 -24.26
N CYS A 642 24.49 -25.38 -23.45
CA CYS A 642 25.02 -26.72 -23.28
C CYS A 642 25.01 -27.13 -21.81
N LEU A 643 24.78 -28.41 -21.54
CA LEU A 643 24.88 -28.99 -20.21
C LEU A 643 25.56 -30.35 -20.23
N LYS A 644 26.16 -30.69 -19.08
CA LYS A 644 26.80 -31.98 -18.83
C LYS A 644 26.48 -32.45 -17.42
N GLU A 645 25.97 -33.69 -17.33
CA GLU A 645 25.90 -34.41 -16.08
C GLU A 645 27.28 -35.02 -15.77
N LEU A 646 27.93 -34.46 -14.76
CA LEU A 646 29.19 -34.89 -14.21
C LEU A 646 28.90 -36.05 -13.23
N TYR A 647 29.47 -37.23 -13.50
CA TYR A 647 29.47 -38.41 -12.61
C TYR A 647 28.22 -39.32 -12.58
N SER A 648 27.50 -39.47 -13.69
CA SER A 648 26.45 -40.49 -13.80
C SER A 648 26.64 -41.43 -15.01
N ASP A 649 26.34 -42.71 -14.81
CA ASP A 649 26.21 -43.73 -15.88
C ASP A 649 24.82 -43.67 -16.57
N ARG A 650 23.93 -42.81 -16.07
CA ARG A 650 22.55 -42.60 -16.53
C ARG A 650 22.25 -41.11 -16.57
N TYR A 651 21.50 -40.68 -17.56
CA TYR A 651 21.17 -39.27 -17.75
C TYR A 651 19.71 -39.06 -17.33
N ASP A 652 19.44 -37.99 -16.58
CA ASP A 652 18.10 -37.64 -16.10
C ASP A 652 17.58 -36.37 -16.80
N PRO A 653 16.26 -36.15 -16.92
CA PRO A 653 15.74 -34.92 -17.49
C PRO A 653 16.20 -33.68 -16.72
N VAL A 654 16.79 -32.73 -17.44
CA VAL A 654 17.25 -31.44 -16.89
C VAL A 654 16.54 -30.33 -17.64
N THR A 655 15.97 -29.38 -16.90
CA THR A 655 15.40 -28.16 -17.45
C THR A 655 16.32 -27.00 -17.12
N LEU A 656 16.77 -26.26 -18.12
CA LEU A 656 17.62 -25.09 -17.92
C LEU A 656 16.78 -23.83 -18.01
N GLN A 657 16.74 -23.06 -16.93
CA GLN A 657 16.12 -21.74 -16.91
C GLN A 657 17.14 -20.70 -17.36
N TYR A 658 16.71 -19.75 -18.19
CA TYR A 658 17.54 -18.64 -18.63
C TYR A 658 16.81 -17.32 -18.45
N VAL A 659 17.58 -16.25 -18.25
CA VAL A 659 17.10 -14.88 -18.30
C VAL A 659 18.06 -14.04 -19.14
N VAL A 660 17.49 -13.09 -19.89
CA VAL A 660 18.25 -12.14 -20.69
C VAL A 660 18.25 -10.78 -19.99
N VAL A 661 19.46 -10.28 -19.73
CA VAL A 661 19.70 -8.98 -19.10
C VAL A 661 20.06 -7.95 -20.17
N SER A 662 19.22 -6.94 -20.32
CA SER A 662 19.28 -5.89 -21.35
C SER A 662 20.17 -4.72 -20.95
N ASP A 663 20.96 -4.18 -21.88
CA ASP A 663 21.69 -2.92 -21.71
C ASP A 663 20.79 -1.72 -22.05
N MET A 664 20.03 -1.24 -21.07
CA MET A 664 19.02 -0.19 -21.28
C MET A 664 19.63 1.21 -21.40
N CYS A 665 20.50 1.58 -20.45
CA CYS A 665 21.04 2.92 -20.37
C CYS A 665 22.32 3.12 -21.20
N GLY A 666 22.95 2.02 -21.62
CA GLY A 666 24.24 2.02 -22.29
C GLY A 666 25.41 2.18 -21.32
N LYS A 667 26.62 2.06 -21.88
CA LYS A 667 27.87 2.08 -21.11
C LYS A 667 28.03 3.38 -20.31
N GLY A 668 28.32 3.24 -19.01
CA GLY A 668 28.59 4.35 -18.08
C GLY A 668 27.34 5.02 -17.51
N TRP A 669 26.16 4.42 -17.72
CA TRP A 669 24.90 4.84 -17.10
C TRP A 669 24.32 3.68 -16.29
N ASN A 670 23.73 4.00 -15.14
CA ASN A 670 23.04 3.03 -14.29
C ASN A 670 21.53 3.26 -14.36
N TYR A 671 20.77 2.18 -14.49
CA TYR A 671 19.32 2.23 -14.41
C TYR A 671 18.89 2.28 -12.94
N PHE A 672 17.94 3.15 -12.62
CA PHE A 672 17.25 3.15 -11.34
C PHE A 672 15.83 3.70 -11.51
N ASN A 673 14.82 2.89 -11.16
CA ASN A 673 13.41 3.27 -11.12
C ASN A 673 12.90 4.06 -12.36
N GLY A 674 13.10 3.53 -13.57
CA GLY A 674 12.63 4.14 -14.82
C GLY A 674 13.63 5.07 -15.51
N PHE A 675 14.68 5.52 -14.80
CA PHE A 675 15.62 6.51 -15.32
C PHE A 675 17.04 5.97 -15.44
N CYS A 676 17.82 6.63 -16.30
CA CYS A 676 19.25 6.42 -16.41
C CYS A 676 20.01 7.54 -15.72
N TYR A 677 20.95 7.16 -14.86
CA TYR A 677 21.82 8.09 -14.13
C TYR A 677 23.28 7.92 -14.53
N ARG A 678 23.97 9.04 -14.65
CA ARG A 678 25.42 9.07 -14.87
C ARG A 678 26.06 10.09 -13.97
N THR A 679 27.07 9.65 -13.24
CA THR A 679 27.75 10.49 -12.25
C THR A 679 29.10 10.91 -12.75
N PHE A 680 29.38 12.20 -12.57
CA PHE A 680 30.65 12.82 -12.87
C PHE A 680 31.29 13.24 -11.54
N SER A 681 32.41 12.61 -11.20
CA SER A 681 33.19 12.93 -10.00
C SER A 681 34.04 14.20 -10.16
N THR A 682 34.08 14.77 -11.37
CA THR A 682 34.74 16.04 -11.64
C THR A 682 33.93 17.19 -11.07
N CYS A 683 34.60 18.00 -10.24
CA CYS A 683 34.05 19.20 -9.65
C CYS A 683 33.82 20.29 -10.71
N ALA A 684 32.59 20.81 -10.82
CA ALA A 684 32.21 21.84 -11.78
C ALA A 684 31.20 22.84 -11.18
N SER A 685 31.00 23.98 -11.82
CA SER A 685 29.92 24.92 -11.47
C SER A 685 28.55 24.34 -11.87
N TRP A 686 27.45 24.86 -11.31
CA TRP A 686 26.10 24.35 -11.64
C TRP A 686 25.80 24.48 -13.14
N ASN A 687 26.07 25.64 -13.73
CA ASN A 687 25.86 25.89 -15.17
C ASN A 687 26.72 25.00 -16.07
N GLU A 688 27.98 24.75 -15.67
CA GLU A 688 28.86 23.84 -16.41
C GLU A 688 28.40 22.40 -16.30
N SER A 689 27.95 21.99 -15.11
CA SER A 689 27.38 20.67 -14.86
C SER A 689 26.15 20.42 -15.74
N GLU A 690 25.22 21.38 -15.81
CA GLU A 690 24.05 21.28 -16.68
C GLU A 690 24.44 21.22 -18.16
N SER A 691 25.37 22.06 -18.62
CA SER A 691 25.89 21.99 -19.99
C SER A 691 26.49 20.62 -20.31
N ASN A 692 27.24 20.02 -19.37
CA ASN A 692 27.82 18.69 -19.54
C ASN A 692 26.75 17.59 -19.57
N CYS A 693 25.66 17.73 -18.81
CA CYS A 693 24.52 16.82 -18.89
C CYS A 693 23.79 16.93 -20.24
N LEU A 694 23.58 18.14 -20.75
CA LEU A 694 22.97 18.36 -22.06
C LEU A 694 23.79 17.76 -23.20
N ASP A 695 25.12 17.81 -23.13
CA ASP A 695 26.04 17.19 -24.10
C ASP A 695 25.88 15.66 -24.20
N VAL A 696 25.34 15.02 -23.16
CA VAL A 696 25.05 13.58 -23.13
C VAL A 696 23.54 13.26 -23.19
N ASN A 697 22.75 14.22 -23.69
CA ASN A 697 21.29 14.13 -23.87
C ASN A 697 20.56 13.77 -22.57
N SER A 698 20.79 14.61 -21.56
CA SER A 698 20.24 14.49 -20.20
C SER A 698 20.22 15.87 -19.52
N ASN A 699 19.71 15.94 -18.30
CA ASN A 699 19.75 17.14 -17.47
C ASN A 699 20.38 16.81 -16.11
N LEU A 700 20.73 17.82 -15.34
CA LEU A 700 20.99 17.63 -13.91
C LEU A 700 19.79 16.97 -13.23
N THR A 701 20.07 16.05 -12.32
CA THR A 701 19.04 15.17 -11.77
C THR A 701 17.94 15.93 -11.03
N SER A 702 16.69 15.67 -11.41
CA SER A 702 15.53 15.87 -10.55
C SER A 702 15.46 14.79 -9.47
N VAL A 703 14.84 15.11 -8.33
CA VAL A 703 14.62 14.18 -7.22
C VAL A 703 13.16 14.24 -6.80
N THR A 704 12.46 13.12 -6.94
CA THR A 704 11.00 13.01 -6.78
C THR A 704 10.57 12.18 -5.57
N SER A 705 11.53 11.51 -4.91
CA SER A 705 11.27 10.70 -3.73
C SER A 705 12.48 10.67 -2.80
N GLN A 706 12.24 10.33 -1.53
CA GLN A 706 13.32 10.14 -0.56
C GLN A 706 14.27 8.99 -0.95
N GLU A 707 13.77 7.95 -1.62
CA GLU A 707 14.59 6.82 -2.07
C GLU A 707 15.54 7.24 -3.20
N GLU A 708 15.04 8.02 -4.16
CA GLU A 708 15.87 8.63 -5.20
C GLU A 708 16.89 9.61 -4.60
N ASN A 709 16.51 10.40 -3.59
CA ASN A 709 17.41 11.30 -2.88
C ASN A 709 18.60 10.55 -2.26
N THR A 710 18.31 9.44 -1.56
CA THR A 710 19.33 8.55 -1.00
C THR A 710 20.22 7.99 -2.11
N TYR A 711 19.63 7.47 -3.19
CA TYR A 711 20.36 6.91 -4.33
C TYR A 711 21.33 7.92 -4.96
N ILE A 712 20.88 9.15 -5.26
CA ILE A 712 21.71 10.20 -5.86
C ILE A 712 22.89 10.57 -4.96
N GLN A 713 22.66 10.78 -3.67
CA GLN A 713 23.73 11.22 -2.77
C GLN A 713 24.78 10.14 -2.51
N LEU A 714 24.36 8.87 -2.50
CA LEU A 714 25.31 7.76 -2.41
C LEU A 714 26.23 7.72 -3.63
N ARG A 715 25.76 8.15 -4.81
CA ARG A 715 26.58 8.26 -6.02
C ARG A 715 27.73 9.25 -5.92
N HIS A 716 27.69 10.15 -4.94
CA HIS A 716 28.75 11.10 -4.63
C HIS A 716 29.64 10.64 -3.47
N GLY A 717 29.59 9.35 -3.09
CA GLY A 717 30.31 8.82 -1.93
C GLY A 717 29.80 9.37 -0.60
N GLY A 718 28.56 9.85 -0.58
CA GLY A 718 27.99 10.56 0.56
C GLY A 718 28.61 11.95 0.80
N ASP A 719 29.28 12.52 -0.20
CA ASP A 719 29.75 13.90 -0.25
C ASP A 719 28.72 14.78 -0.99
N THR A 720 29.03 16.07 -1.11
CA THR A 720 28.17 17.06 -1.78
C THR A 720 28.09 16.88 -3.30
N GLY A 721 26.90 17.08 -3.86
CA GLY A 721 26.65 16.92 -5.29
C GLY A 721 25.56 17.85 -5.80
N TRP A 722 25.72 18.37 -7.02
CA TRP A 722 24.71 19.19 -7.68
C TRP A 722 23.47 18.39 -8.07
N ILE A 723 22.31 18.99 -7.83
CA ILE A 723 21.02 18.56 -8.35
C ILE A 723 20.41 19.66 -9.23
N GLY A 724 19.43 19.31 -10.05
CA GLY A 724 18.82 20.21 -11.03
C GLY A 724 17.84 21.24 -10.45
N LEU A 725 17.73 21.36 -9.12
CA LEU A 725 16.82 22.28 -8.44
C LEU A 725 17.47 23.67 -8.37
N GLN A 726 16.72 24.70 -8.78
CA GLN A 726 17.21 26.08 -8.85
C GLN A 726 16.07 27.09 -8.77
N ASP A 727 16.34 28.33 -8.37
CA ASP A 727 15.39 29.46 -8.36
C ASP A 727 15.95 30.73 -9.05
N ILE A 728 16.91 30.55 -9.97
CA ILE A 728 17.56 31.58 -10.80
C ILE A 728 16.54 32.49 -11.51
N ASP A 729 15.43 31.91 -11.98
CA ASP A 729 14.39 32.66 -12.69
C ASP A 729 13.49 33.49 -11.77
N SER A 730 13.34 33.08 -10.51
CA SER A 730 12.45 33.71 -9.53
C SER A 730 12.82 33.31 -8.10
N GLU A 731 13.53 34.20 -7.39
CA GLU A 731 13.91 34.06 -5.98
C GLU A 731 12.80 33.44 -5.09
N GLY A 732 13.16 32.39 -4.37
CA GLY A 732 12.28 31.64 -3.47
C GLY A 732 11.33 30.67 -4.16
N ASN A 733 11.30 30.62 -5.50
CA ASN A 733 10.48 29.70 -6.28
C ASN A 733 11.36 28.67 -7.00
N PHE A 734 11.77 27.64 -6.25
CA PHE A 734 12.58 26.54 -6.77
C PHE A 734 11.82 25.72 -7.80
N THR A 735 12.48 25.41 -8.91
CA THR A 735 11.97 24.58 -10.01
C THR A 735 13.06 23.63 -10.51
N TRP A 736 12.66 22.45 -10.99
CA TRP A 736 13.60 21.52 -11.61
C TRP A 736 13.92 21.97 -13.04
N ILE A 737 15.20 21.94 -13.41
CA ILE A 737 15.67 22.36 -14.74
C ILE A 737 15.10 21.52 -15.90
N ASP A 738 14.71 20.28 -15.63
CA ASP A 738 14.07 19.36 -16.59
C ASP A 738 12.54 19.56 -16.71
N GLY A 739 11.96 20.46 -15.91
CA GLY A 739 10.53 20.75 -15.89
C GLY A 739 9.69 19.81 -15.01
N THR A 740 10.32 18.92 -14.25
CA THR A 740 9.64 18.06 -13.26
C THR A 740 8.91 18.92 -12.21
N ASN A 741 7.77 18.44 -11.71
CA ASN A 741 7.07 19.11 -10.61
C ASN A 741 7.85 18.98 -9.30
N VAL A 742 7.86 20.05 -8.49
CA VAL A 742 8.52 20.05 -7.17
C VAL A 742 7.55 19.49 -6.11
N ASP A 743 7.27 18.19 -6.20
CA ASP A 743 6.36 17.49 -5.28
C ASP A 743 7.09 16.97 -4.03
N PHE A 744 8.42 16.94 -4.06
CA PHE A 744 9.29 16.44 -3.01
C PHE A 744 10.44 17.41 -2.76
N THR A 745 10.66 17.74 -1.47
CA THR A 745 11.81 18.55 -1.04
C THR A 745 12.40 18.00 0.24
N TYR A 746 13.71 18.09 0.41
CA TYR A 746 14.40 17.56 1.57
C TYR A 746 15.48 18.52 2.12
N TRP A 747 15.06 19.73 2.45
CA TRP A 747 15.93 20.81 2.93
C TRP A 747 16.46 20.57 4.34
N ALA A 748 17.72 20.97 4.59
CA ALA A 748 18.27 20.98 5.94
C ALA A 748 17.52 21.96 6.85
N PRO A 749 17.59 21.79 8.19
CA PRO A 749 16.98 22.73 9.12
C PRO A 749 17.43 24.18 8.85
N ASN A 750 16.46 25.07 8.67
CA ASN A 750 16.63 26.48 8.29
C ASN A 750 17.09 26.72 6.84
N GLN A 751 16.92 25.76 5.93
CA GLN A 751 17.12 25.96 4.49
C GLN A 751 15.78 25.92 3.72
N PRO A 752 15.72 26.54 2.53
CA PRO A 752 16.72 27.44 1.94
C PRO A 752 16.80 28.78 2.68
N ASN A 753 18.00 29.37 2.81
CA ASN A 753 18.23 30.56 3.65
C ASN A 753 18.70 31.81 2.92
N GLY A 754 19.09 31.72 1.64
CA GLY A 754 19.51 32.85 0.81
C GLY A 754 20.67 33.67 1.38
N PHE A 755 21.52 33.09 2.23
CA PHE A 755 22.44 33.83 3.10
C PHE A 755 23.89 33.91 2.57
N PRO A 756 24.48 35.11 2.31
CA PRO A 756 23.89 36.39 1.91
C PRO A 756 24.15 36.67 0.41
N GLY A 757 23.15 36.40 -0.43
CA GLY A 757 23.03 36.86 -1.83
C GLY A 757 23.43 35.84 -2.91
N ASP A 758 22.47 35.58 -3.81
CA ASP A 758 22.61 34.81 -5.07
C ASP A 758 22.90 33.30 -4.87
N GLN A 759 22.17 32.67 -3.94
CA GLN A 759 22.26 31.23 -3.68
C GLN A 759 21.18 30.46 -4.45
N ASP A 760 21.25 30.54 -5.78
CA ASP A 760 20.12 30.13 -6.59
C ASP A 760 20.13 28.63 -6.98
N CYS A 761 21.16 27.91 -6.55
CA CYS A 761 21.43 26.53 -6.97
C CYS A 761 21.53 25.59 -5.77
N VAL A 762 21.11 24.34 -5.95
CA VAL A 762 20.99 23.41 -4.82
C VAL A 762 21.99 22.27 -4.93
N HIS A 763 22.71 22.02 -3.85
CA HIS A 763 23.54 20.82 -3.69
C HIS A 763 23.05 19.97 -2.53
N THR A 764 23.33 18.68 -2.60
CA THR A 764 23.08 17.73 -1.53
C THR A 764 24.17 17.82 -0.47
N LEU A 765 23.85 17.57 0.80
CA LEU A 765 24.82 17.60 1.90
C LEU A 765 25.46 16.24 2.20
N GLY A 766 24.96 15.15 1.61
CA GLY A 766 25.53 13.82 1.75
C GLY A 766 25.12 13.08 3.03
N LEU A 767 25.74 11.92 3.25
CA LEU A 767 25.38 10.96 4.30
C LEU A 767 25.56 11.53 5.72
N ARG A 768 26.55 12.41 5.92
CA ARG A 768 26.86 12.99 7.24
C ARG A 768 25.83 14.01 7.73
N HIS A 769 24.94 14.42 6.85
CA HIS A 769 23.90 15.42 7.09
C HIS A 769 22.52 14.84 6.78
N ASP A 770 22.35 13.53 7.02
CA ASP A 770 21.09 12.80 6.88
C ASP A 770 20.40 13.01 5.52
N TYR A 771 21.18 13.15 4.45
CA TYR A 771 20.70 13.34 3.08
C TYR A 771 19.96 14.66 2.80
N HIS A 772 20.13 15.69 3.63
CA HIS A 772 19.49 16.99 3.42
C HIS A 772 20.11 17.81 2.29
N TRP A 773 19.40 18.85 1.86
CA TRP A 773 19.81 19.79 0.81
C TRP A 773 20.15 21.17 1.37
N ASN A 774 20.91 21.93 0.58
CA ASN A 774 21.29 23.29 0.89
C ASN A 774 21.37 24.13 -0.39
N ASP A 775 20.85 25.34 -0.35
CA ASP A 775 21.02 26.36 -1.38
C ASP A 775 22.42 26.98 -1.29
N VAL A 776 23.07 27.18 -2.43
CA VAL A 776 24.43 27.68 -2.54
C VAL A 776 24.58 28.51 -3.81
N THR A 777 25.64 29.32 -3.85
CA THR A 777 25.98 30.09 -5.05
C THR A 777 26.29 29.15 -6.21
N CYS A 778 25.68 29.36 -7.37
CA CYS A 778 25.83 28.50 -8.56
C CYS A 778 27.28 28.35 -9.07
N GLY A 779 28.16 29.28 -8.70
CA GLY A 779 29.59 29.23 -9.01
C GLY A 779 30.41 28.30 -8.10
N SER A 780 29.80 27.69 -7.08
CA SER A 780 30.45 26.70 -6.22
C SER A 780 30.84 25.46 -7.03
N CYS A 781 31.74 24.65 -6.49
CA CYS A 781 32.29 23.50 -7.21
C CYS A 781 31.87 22.22 -6.51
N HIS A 782 31.06 21.41 -7.19
CA HIS A 782 30.59 20.11 -6.69
C HIS A 782 30.62 19.06 -7.79
N ALA A 783 30.65 17.78 -7.40
CA ALA A 783 30.36 16.67 -8.32
C ALA A 783 28.89 16.73 -8.75
N TYR A 784 28.49 16.02 -9.80
CA TYR A 784 27.11 16.11 -10.30
C TYR A 784 26.64 14.80 -10.94
N THR A 785 25.33 14.57 -10.90
CA THR A 785 24.69 13.42 -11.52
C THR A 785 23.68 13.91 -12.55
N CYS A 786 23.81 13.38 -13.77
CA CYS A 786 22.86 13.61 -14.84
C CYS A 786 21.80 12.51 -14.84
N LYS A 787 20.56 12.89 -15.14
CA LYS A 787 19.39 12.03 -15.26
C LYS A 787 18.78 12.18 -16.64
N ARG A 788 18.34 11.06 -17.22
CA ARG A 788 17.45 11.09 -18.39
C ARG A 788 16.43 9.97 -18.33
N ASP A 789 15.29 10.25 -18.93
CA ASP A 789 14.25 9.29 -19.22
C ASP A 789 14.68 8.26 -20.29
N ILE A 790 14.06 7.09 -20.25
CA ILE A 790 14.19 6.06 -21.27
C ILE A 790 12.91 6.04 -22.07
N ASP A 791 12.98 6.34 -23.36
CA ASP A 791 11.81 6.18 -24.22
C ASP A 791 11.58 4.69 -24.54
N GLU A 792 10.85 3.97 -23.68
CA GLU A 792 10.65 2.52 -23.83
C GLU A 792 9.94 2.17 -25.13
N CYS A 793 9.09 3.08 -25.65
CA CYS A 793 8.41 2.93 -26.94
C CYS A 793 9.38 2.98 -28.13
N SER A 794 10.39 3.84 -28.08
CA SER A 794 11.40 3.96 -29.14
C SER A 794 12.43 2.82 -29.14
N VAL A 795 12.75 2.28 -27.97
CA VAL A 795 13.73 1.17 -27.83
C VAL A 795 13.11 -0.21 -27.69
N ASP A 796 11.79 -0.32 -27.85
CA ASP A 796 11.01 -1.57 -27.79
C ASP A 796 11.21 -2.29 -26.44
N TYR A 797 11.24 -1.53 -25.34
CA TYR A 797 11.36 -2.03 -23.96
C TYR A 797 10.04 -1.97 -23.18
N HIS A 798 8.91 -2.14 -23.87
CA HIS A 798 7.57 -2.12 -23.30
C HIS A 798 6.82 -3.46 -23.41
N MET A 799 5.82 -3.70 -22.56
CA MET A 799 4.93 -4.86 -22.62
C MET A 799 3.62 -4.62 -23.36
N CYS A 800 3.48 -3.51 -24.09
CA CYS A 800 2.24 -3.23 -24.80
C CYS A 800 1.90 -4.38 -25.76
N ASP A 801 0.63 -4.83 -25.73
CA ASP A 801 0.12 -5.84 -26.64
C ASP A 801 0.38 -5.40 -28.09
N ARG A 802 0.54 -6.35 -29.02
CA ARG A 802 0.69 -6.03 -30.45
C ARG A 802 -0.49 -5.20 -30.98
N ASN A 803 -1.67 -5.34 -30.36
CA ASN A 803 -2.87 -4.57 -30.65
C ASN A 803 -3.04 -3.36 -29.70
N ALA A 804 -1.97 -2.87 -29.09
CA ALA A 804 -1.95 -1.64 -28.29
C ALA A 804 -0.95 -0.62 -28.84
N GLN A 805 -1.22 0.65 -28.57
CA GLN A 805 -0.31 1.75 -28.81
C GLN A 805 0.48 2.04 -27.53
N CYS A 806 1.81 2.09 -27.67
CA CYS A 806 2.72 2.56 -26.61
C CYS A 806 2.83 4.08 -26.67
N THR A 807 2.75 4.72 -25.51
CA THR A 807 3.05 6.15 -25.34
C THR A 807 4.02 6.36 -24.19
N ASN A 808 5.19 6.93 -24.49
CA ASN A 808 6.22 7.22 -23.50
C ASN A 808 5.75 8.30 -22.51
N SER A 809 6.18 8.18 -21.28
CA SER A 809 5.97 9.14 -20.20
C SER A 809 7.26 9.28 -19.39
N ASP A 810 7.38 10.32 -18.56
CA ASP A 810 8.61 10.50 -17.79
C ASP A 810 8.77 9.38 -16.74
N GLY A 811 9.85 8.59 -16.87
CA GLY A 811 10.16 7.45 -16.01
C GLY A 811 9.30 6.20 -16.23
N SER A 812 8.45 6.18 -17.27
CA SER A 812 7.56 5.04 -17.55
C SER A 812 6.92 5.11 -18.94
N TYR A 813 6.05 4.17 -19.26
CA TYR A 813 5.22 4.22 -20.47
C TYR A 813 3.79 3.75 -20.18
N THR A 814 2.88 4.10 -21.09
CA THR A 814 1.49 3.67 -21.03
C THR A 814 1.12 2.88 -22.28
N CYS A 815 0.34 1.82 -22.10
CA CYS A 815 -0.20 1.00 -23.18
C CYS A 815 -1.70 1.21 -23.27
N VAL A 816 -2.19 1.54 -24.46
CA VAL A 816 -3.63 1.71 -24.70
C VAL A 816 -4.03 0.80 -25.85
N CYS A 817 -5.01 -0.09 -25.63
CA CYS A 817 -5.51 -0.95 -26.71
C CYS A 817 -5.96 -0.11 -27.91
N ASN A 818 -5.59 -0.56 -29.11
CA ASN A 818 -6.01 0.04 -30.36
C ASN A 818 -7.54 0.01 -30.48
N SER A 819 -8.10 0.92 -31.28
CA SER A 819 -9.54 0.93 -31.57
C SER A 819 -9.99 -0.43 -32.12
N GLY A 820 -11.12 -0.94 -31.62
CA GLY A 820 -11.61 -2.30 -31.92
C GLY A 820 -11.14 -3.37 -30.92
N TYR A 821 -10.31 -3.01 -29.93
CA TYR A 821 -9.82 -3.91 -28.89
C TYR A 821 -10.12 -3.37 -27.48
N ASN A 822 -10.27 -4.27 -26.50
CA ASN A 822 -10.43 -3.95 -25.09
C ASN A 822 -9.42 -4.70 -24.22
N GLY A 823 -9.14 -4.17 -23.03
CA GLY A 823 -8.17 -4.74 -22.10
C GLY A 823 -7.43 -3.68 -21.30
N ASP A 824 -6.31 -4.07 -20.70
CA ASP A 824 -5.45 -3.19 -19.88
C ASP A 824 -4.29 -2.57 -20.68
N GLY A 825 -4.23 -2.79 -22.00
CA GLY A 825 -3.16 -2.33 -22.88
C GLY A 825 -1.97 -3.30 -22.99
N THR A 826 -1.75 -4.16 -22.00
CA THR A 826 -0.76 -5.24 -22.05
C THR A 826 -1.35 -6.57 -22.53
N SER A 827 -2.67 -6.72 -22.38
CA SER A 827 -3.47 -7.77 -23.01
C SER A 827 -4.68 -7.14 -23.67
N CYS A 828 -4.75 -7.21 -25.00
CA CYS A 828 -5.85 -6.62 -25.78
C CYS A 828 -6.60 -7.71 -26.54
N SER A 829 -7.89 -7.88 -26.21
CA SER A 829 -8.81 -8.78 -26.91
C SER A 829 -9.69 -8.02 -27.90
N ASP A 830 -10.02 -8.71 -28.99
CA ASP A 830 -10.97 -8.22 -29.99
C ASP A 830 -12.33 -7.88 -29.36
N ILE A 831 -12.88 -6.71 -29.67
CA ILE A 831 -14.25 -6.37 -29.32
C ILE A 831 -15.15 -6.93 -30.40
N ASP A 832 -15.98 -7.91 -30.07
CA ASP A 832 -17.04 -8.32 -30.98
C ASP A 832 -18.14 -7.23 -31.00
N GLU A 833 -18.06 -6.31 -31.96
CA GLU A 833 -19.02 -5.20 -32.05
C GLU A 833 -20.44 -5.68 -32.38
N CYS A 834 -20.58 -6.84 -33.04
CA CYS A 834 -21.87 -7.43 -33.37
C CYS A 834 -22.57 -8.01 -32.13
N SER A 835 -21.82 -8.69 -31.24
CA SER A 835 -22.36 -9.24 -29.99
C SER A 835 -22.54 -8.19 -28.90
N SER A 836 -21.65 -7.19 -28.85
CA SER A 836 -21.72 -6.10 -27.87
C SER A 836 -22.71 -4.98 -28.24
N GLY A 837 -23.20 -4.97 -29.49
CA GLY A 837 -24.12 -3.97 -30.00
C GLY A 837 -23.49 -2.59 -30.25
N VAL A 838 -22.16 -2.51 -30.28
CA VAL A 838 -21.39 -1.27 -30.49
C VAL A 838 -21.01 -1.13 -31.98
N HIS A 839 -21.98 -1.35 -32.88
CA HIS A 839 -21.80 -1.28 -34.32
C HIS A 839 -22.70 -0.22 -34.96
N SER A 840 -22.33 0.26 -36.15
CA SER A 840 -23.08 1.25 -36.92
C SER A 840 -23.79 0.66 -38.14
N CYS A 841 -23.97 -0.66 -38.21
CA CYS A 841 -24.74 -1.30 -39.29
C CYS A 841 -26.20 -0.84 -39.31
N ASP A 842 -26.77 -0.70 -40.50
CA ASP A 842 -28.20 -0.40 -40.68
C ASP A 842 -29.05 -1.51 -40.04
N SER A 843 -30.23 -1.16 -39.55
CA SER A 843 -31.26 -2.12 -39.10
C SER A 843 -31.57 -3.22 -40.12
N ASN A 844 -31.47 -2.91 -41.41
CA ASN A 844 -31.68 -3.83 -42.53
C ASN A 844 -30.38 -4.46 -43.05
N ALA A 845 -29.27 -4.32 -42.31
CA ALA A 845 -28.01 -4.98 -42.59
C ALA A 845 -27.76 -6.17 -41.65
N GLN A 846 -26.85 -7.04 -42.05
CA GLN A 846 -26.24 -8.09 -41.25
C GLN A 846 -24.83 -7.65 -40.85
N CYS A 847 -24.57 -7.67 -39.54
CA CYS A 847 -23.26 -7.43 -38.95
C CYS A 847 -22.46 -8.74 -38.94
N THR A 848 -21.19 -8.66 -39.33
CA THR A 848 -20.22 -9.76 -39.23
C THR A 848 -18.94 -9.25 -38.58
N ASN A 849 -18.61 -9.79 -37.41
CA ASN A 849 -17.40 -9.43 -36.66
C ASN A 849 -16.14 -9.84 -37.43
N THR A 850 -15.10 -9.02 -37.34
CA THR A 850 -13.78 -9.26 -37.91
C THR A 850 -12.71 -8.88 -36.88
N VAL A 851 -11.50 -9.42 -36.96
CA VAL A 851 -10.47 -9.07 -35.96
C VAL A 851 -10.12 -7.58 -36.07
N GLY A 852 -10.37 -6.84 -35.00
CA GLY A 852 -10.17 -5.40 -34.82
C GLY A 852 -11.27 -4.52 -35.42
N SER A 853 -12.37 -5.08 -35.94
CA SER A 853 -13.46 -4.29 -36.56
C SER A 853 -14.70 -5.13 -36.89
N TYR A 854 -15.67 -4.55 -37.60
CA TYR A 854 -16.83 -5.28 -38.12
C TYR A 854 -17.18 -4.85 -39.53
N THR A 855 -17.86 -5.74 -40.25
CA THR A 855 -18.39 -5.48 -41.59
C THR A 855 -19.92 -5.53 -41.57
N CYS A 856 -20.54 -4.66 -42.37
CA CYS A 856 -21.99 -4.62 -42.53
C CYS A 856 -22.34 -4.96 -43.98
N SER A 857 -23.30 -5.85 -44.18
CA SER A 857 -23.82 -6.18 -45.51
C SER A 857 -25.32 -6.04 -45.53
N CYS A 858 -25.89 -5.36 -46.53
CA CYS A 858 -27.35 -5.24 -46.63
C CYS A 858 -27.98 -6.62 -46.79
N ARG A 859 -29.11 -6.84 -46.10
CA ARG A 859 -29.89 -8.06 -46.25
C ARG A 859 -30.47 -8.13 -47.67
N LEU A 860 -30.81 -9.34 -48.12
CA LEU A 860 -31.46 -9.56 -49.42
C LEU A 860 -32.71 -8.68 -49.56
N GLY A 861 -32.90 -8.09 -50.74
CA GLY A 861 -33.95 -7.09 -51.00
C GLY A 861 -33.53 -5.63 -50.72
N PHE A 862 -32.33 -5.41 -50.19
CA PHE A 862 -31.79 -4.06 -49.93
C PHE A 862 -30.46 -3.83 -50.65
N ASN A 863 -30.21 -2.56 -50.99
CA ASN A 863 -29.02 -2.05 -51.66
C ASN A 863 -28.40 -0.95 -50.81
N GLY A 864 -27.08 -0.99 -50.65
CA GLY A 864 -26.30 0.08 -50.08
C GLY A 864 -24.92 -0.40 -49.62
N ASP A 865 -24.32 0.36 -48.71
CA ASP A 865 -22.98 0.09 -48.15
C ASP A 865 -23.01 -0.71 -46.84
N GLY A 866 -24.18 -1.22 -46.44
CA GLY A 866 -24.39 -1.94 -45.18
C GLY A 866 -24.58 -1.04 -43.95
N ARG A 867 -24.21 0.24 -44.02
CA ARG A 867 -24.51 1.25 -42.99
C ARG A 867 -25.76 2.06 -43.32
N THR A 868 -26.06 2.18 -44.60
CA THR A 868 -27.31 2.70 -45.12
C THR A 868 -27.86 1.68 -46.11
N CYS A 869 -28.96 1.01 -45.77
CA CYS A 869 -29.58 0.02 -46.64
C CYS A 869 -30.94 0.53 -47.11
N SER A 870 -31.03 0.81 -48.41
CA SER A 870 -32.25 1.23 -49.08
C SER A 870 -32.95 0.04 -49.72
N ASP A 871 -34.27 0.04 -49.65
CA ASP A 871 -35.11 -0.96 -50.30
C ASP A 871 -34.86 -0.98 -51.82
N VAL A 872 -34.70 -2.17 -52.39
CA VAL A 872 -34.58 -2.34 -53.85
C VAL A 872 -35.98 -2.45 -54.40
N ASP A 873 -36.41 -1.47 -55.19
CA ASP A 873 -37.68 -1.62 -55.92
C ASP A 873 -37.49 -2.59 -57.09
N GLU A 874 -37.79 -3.87 -56.87
CA GLU A 874 -37.68 -4.88 -57.92
C GLU A 874 -38.65 -4.64 -59.08
N CYS A 875 -39.78 -3.96 -58.82
CA CYS A 875 -40.77 -3.62 -59.84
C CYS A 875 -40.27 -2.53 -60.80
N SER A 876 -39.58 -1.51 -60.27
CA SER A 876 -39.01 -0.43 -61.08
C SER A 876 -37.70 -0.82 -61.78
N SER A 877 -36.91 -1.69 -61.16
CA SER A 877 -35.63 -2.17 -61.72
C SER A 877 -35.79 -3.33 -62.72
N GLY A 878 -36.98 -3.96 -62.78
CA GLY A 878 -37.24 -5.13 -63.62
C GLY A 878 -36.61 -6.43 -63.09
N ALA A 879 -36.09 -6.41 -61.86
CA ALA A 879 -35.50 -7.56 -61.17
C ALA A 879 -36.56 -8.41 -60.44
N HIS A 880 -37.77 -8.49 -60.99
CA HIS A 880 -38.91 -9.23 -60.44
C HIS A 880 -39.27 -10.44 -61.31
N SER A 881 -39.87 -11.46 -60.71
CA SER A 881 -40.33 -12.67 -61.41
C SER A 881 -41.84 -12.69 -61.67
N CYS A 882 -42.55 -11.57 -61.50
CA CYS A 882 -43.99 -11.47 -61.78
C CYS A 882 -44.34 -11.87 -63.23
N ASN A 883 -45.50 -12.49 -63.42
CA ASN A 883 -46.01 -12.82 -64.75
C ASN A 883 -46.22 -11.55 -65.59
N VAL A 884 -46.10 -11.65 -66.91
CA VAL A 884 -46.40 -10.51 -67.82
C VAL A 884 -47.84 -10.00 -67.67
N ASN A 885 -48.76 -10.86 -67.24
CA ASN A 885 -50.15 -10.52 -66.98
C ASN A 885 -50.43 -10.26 -65.49
N ALA A 886 -49.40 -9.97 -64.69
CA ALA A 886 -49.51 -9.60 -63.28
C ALA A 886 -48.92 -8.22 -63.02
N GLN A 887 -49.55 -7.47 -62.12
CA GLN A 887 -49.03 -6.23 -61.58
C GLN A 887 -48.05 -6.53 -60.45
N CYS A 888 -46.85 -5.96 -60.55
CA CYS A 888 -45.86 -5.96 -59.49
C CYS A 888 -46.12 -4.80 -58.53
N THR A 889 -46.07 -5.06 -57.23
CA THR A 889 -46.13 -4.05 -56.16
C THR A 889 -44.95 -4.23 -55.21
N ASN A 890 -44.08 -3.21 -55.15
CA ASN A 890 -42.91 -3.21 -54.30
C ASN A 890 -43.30 -3.18 -52.82
N THR A 891 -42.55 -3.87 -51.98
CA THR A 891 -42.70 -3.93 -50.53
C THR A 891 -41.33 -3.78 -49.87
N VAL A 892 -41.26 -3.32 -48.63
CA VAL A 892 -39.95 -3.13 -47.99
C VAL A 892 -39.23 -4.47 -47.82
N GLY A 893 -38.12 -4.65 -48.53
CA GLY A 893 -37.26 -5.83 -48.60
C GLY A 893 -37.69 -6.90 -49.61
N SER A 894 -38.73 -6.68 -50.43
CA SER A 894 -39.25 -7.67 -51.39
C SER A 894 -40.29 -7.09 -52.35
N PHE A 895 -40.93 -7.92 -53.17
CA PHE A 895 -42.06 -7.50 -54.01
C PHE A 895 -43.18 -8.54 -54.01
N THR A 896 -44.37 -8.09 -54.39
CA THR A 896 -45.56 -8.94 -54.52
C THR A 896 -46.13 -8.85 -55.93
N CYS A 897 -46.71 -9.94 -56.44
CA CYS A 897 -47.29 -10.01 -57.78
C CYS A 897 -48.78 -10.33 -57.68
N GLN A 898 -49.62 -9.60 -58.41
CA GLN A 898 -51.07 -9.84 -58.44
C GLN A 898 -51.56 -9.89 -59.89
N CYS A 899 -52.26 -10.96 -60.30
CA CYS A 899 -52.79 -11.08 -61.67
C CYS A 899 -53.73 -9.91 -62.03
N ASN A 900 -53.56 -9.40 -63.24
CA ASN A 900 -54.39 -8.33 -63.78
C ASN A 900 -55.85 -8.79 -63.96
N SER A 901 -56.79 -7.85 -63.89
CA SER A 901 -58.23 -8.13 -64.03
C SER A 901 -58.54 -8.90 -65.32
N GLY A 902 -59.29 -10.00 -65.20
CA GLY A 902 -59.59 -10.94 -66.29
C GLY A 902 -58.70 -12.20 -66.29
N TYR A 903 -57.58 -12.20 -65.57
CA TYR A 903 -56.68 -13.34 -65.43
C TYR A 903 -56.72 -13.93 -64.01
N HIS A 904 -56.55 -15.25 -63.87
CA HIS A 904 -56.54 -15.95 -62.57
C HIS A 904 -55.22 -16.70 -62.32
N GLY A 905 -54.72 -16.70 -61.07
CA GLY A 905 -53.50 -17.41 -60.63
C GLY A 905 -52.76 -16.74 -59.44
N ASP A 906 -51.48 -17.05 -59.23
CA ASP A 906 -50.67 -16.64 -58.06
C ASP A 906 -49.81 -15.36 -58.26
N GLY A 907 -49.99 -14.67 -59.38
CA GLY A 907 -49.21 -13.50 -59.76
C GLY A 907 -47.87 -13.81 -60.46
N HIS A 908 -47.36 -15.04 -60.34
CA HIS A 908 -46.25 -15.54 -61.18
C HIS A 908 -46.78 -16.35 -62.39
N SER A 909 -48.03 -16.81 -62.35
CA SER A 909 -48.75 -17.44 -63.46
C SER A 909 -50.21 -16.93 -63.56
N CYS A 910 -50.69 -16.45 -64.73
CA CYS A 910 -52.02 -15.82 -64.90
C CYS A 910 -52.69 -16.13 -66.28
N THR A 911 -53.97 -16.60 -66.36
CA THR A 911 -54.70 -17.00 -67.62
C THR A 911 -56.24 -16.66 -67.71
N THR A 912 -56.89 -16.68 -68.90
CA THR A 912 -58.32 -16.28 -69.21
C THR A 912 -59.15 -17.34 -70.04
N ASP A 913 -60.38 -17.74 -69.65
CA ASP A 913 -61.45 -18.60 -70.30
C ASP A 913 -61.12 -19.81 -71.23
N SER A 914 -61.73 -21.00 -70.95
CA SER A 914 -61.28 -22.32 -71.45
C SER A 914 -62.36 -23.24 -72.09
N ILE A 915 -61.90 -24.30 -72.76
CA ILE A 915 -62.69 -25.47 -73.18
C ILE A 915 -62.21 -26.71 -72.41
N ARG A 916 -63.02 -27.77 -72.31
CA ARG A 916 -62.66 -29.03 -71.64
C ARG A 916 -63.27 -30.26 -72.32
N LEU A 917 -62.72 -31.44 -72.02
CA LEU A 917 -63.27 -32.74 -72.41
C LEU A 917 -63.86 -33.44 -71.18
N VAL A 918 -65.07 -33.98 -71.31
CA VAL A 918 -65.81 -34.64 -70.22
C VAL A 918 -66.39 -35.97 -70.71
N GLY A 919 -66.50 -36.97 -69.83
CA GLY A 919 -67.13 -38.25 -70.17
C GLY A 919 -66.18 -39.35 -70.66
N SER A 920 -64.85 -39.14 -70.58
CA SER A 920 -63.85 -40.20 -70.62
C SER A 920 -62.91 -40.12 -69.41
N PHE A 921 -62.23 -41.22 -69.11
CA PHE A 921 -61.13 -41.26 -68.13
C PHE A 921 -59.80 -40.77 -68.71
N ASN A 922 -59.70 -40.65 -70.03
CA ASN A 922 -58.51 -40.15 -70.72
C ASN A 922 -58.61 -38.64 -70.94
N SER A 923 -57.52 -37.91 -70.72
CA SER A 923 -57.52 -36.44 -70.82
C SER A 923 -57.61 -35.89 -72.24
N TYR A 924 -57.35 -36.74 -73.25
CA TYR A 924 -57.32 -36.38 -74.67
C TYR A 924 -58.59 -36.78 -75.43
N GLU A 925 -59.61 -37.33 -74.77
CA GLU A 925 -60.89 -37.66 -75.40
C GLU A 925 -62.06 -37.34 -74.48
N GLY A 926 -63.20 -37.02 -75.08
CA GLY A 926 -64.43 -36.76 -74.35
C GLY A 926 -65.41 -35.89 -75.13
N ARG A 927 -66.58 -35.67 -74.54
CA ARG A 927 -67.54 -34.66 -74.97
C ARG A 927 -66.91 -33.28 -74.78
N LEU A 928 -66.98 -32.46 -75.83
CA LEU A 928 -66.43 -31.12 -75.82
C LEU A 928 -67.40 -30.15 -75.14
N GLU A 929 -66.92 -29.49 -74.10
CA GLU A 929 -67.66 -28.45 -73.39
C GLU A 929 -66.90 -27.12 -73.43
N VAL A 930 -67.65 -26.03 -73.56
CA VAL A 930 -67.15 -24.66 -73.62
C VAL A 930 -67.67 -23.88 -72.43
N TYR A 931 -66.79 -23.13 -71.76
CA TYR A 931 -67.19 -22.22 -70.69
C TYR A 931 -67.61 -20.87 -71.26
N HIS A 932 -68.84 -20.45 -70.98
CA HIS A 932 -69.35 -19.14 -71.40
C HIS A 932 -70.33 -18.58 -70.36
N SER A 933 -70.24 -17.28 -70.09
CA SER A 933 -71.11 -16.55 -69.15
C SER A 933 -71.23 -17.20 -67.75
N GLY A 934 -70.13 -17.76 -67.25
CA GLY A 934 -70.07 -18.35 -65.90
C GLY A 934 -70.52 -19.82 -65.81
N GLN A 935 -70.92 -20.45 -66.91
CA GLN A 935 -71.41 -21.83 -66.94
C GLN A 935 -70.78 -22.66 -68.07
N TRP A 936 -70.64 -23.97 -67.85
CA TRP A 936 -70.23 -24.93 -68.87
C TRP A 936 -71.44 -25.35 -69.70
N GLY A 937 -71.22 -25.62 -70.98
CA GLY A 937 -72.24 -26.14 -71.87
C GLY A 937 -71.63 -26.81 -73.09
N THR A 938 -72.46 -27.60 -73.78
CA THR A 938 -72.01 -28.49 -74.86
C THR A 938 -72.04 -27.81 -76.23
N VAL A 939 -71.55 -28.52 -77.23
CA VAL A 939 -71.44 -28.07 -78.62
C VAL A 939 -72.18 -29.07 -79.51
N CYS A 940 -73.07 -28.60 -80.37
CA CYS A 940 -73.82 -29.42 -81.32
C CYS A 940 -72.97 -29.87 -82.53
N ASP A 941 -73.31 -31.04 -83.09
CA ASP A 941 -72.64 -31.67 -84.23
C ASP A 941 -73.08 -31.16 -85.60
N ASP A 942 -74.15 -30.36 -85.67
CA ASP A 942 -74.59 -29.70 -86.90
C ASP A 942 -73.46 -28.82 -87.47
N GLY A 943 -73.04 -29.16 -88.70
CA GLY A 943 -71.92 -28.50 -89.38
C GLY A 943 -70.52 -28.81 -88.79
N TRP A 944 -70.42 -29.74 -87.83
CA TRP A 944 -69.16 -30.09 -87.19
C TRP A 944 -68.28 -30.96 -88.08
N GLY A 945 -66.97 -30.69 -88.04
CA GLY A 945 -66.00 -31.35 -88.90
C GLY A 945 -64.57 -31.29 -88.37
N GLN A 946 -63.65 -31.75 -89.20
CA GLN A 946 -62.24 -31.91 -88.81
C GLN A 946 -61.56 -30.58 -88.49
N SER A 947 -61.93 -29.49 -89.17
CA SER A 947 -61.38 -28.15 -88.93
C SER A 947 -61.74 -27.64 -87.54
N GLN A 948 -62.99 -27.82 -87.10
CA GLN A 948 -63.49 -27.46 -85.78
C GLN A 948 -62.81 -28.30 -84.71
N ALA A 949 -62.81 -29.62 -84.88
CA ALA A 949 -62.20 -30.53 -83.93
C ALA A 949 -60.67 -30.30 -83.78
N SER A 950 -59.98 -29.93 -84.87
CA SER A 950 -58.56 -29.57 -84.82
C SER A 950 -58.31 -28.27 -84.05
N VAL A 951 -59.19 -27.28 -84.15
CA VAL A 951 -59.11 -26.04 -83.35
C VAL A 951 -59.33 -26.38 -81.87
N ALA A 952 -60.34 -27.20 -81.54
CA ALA A 952 -60.60 -27.63 -80.17
C ALA A 952 -59.42 -28.42 -79.57
N CYS A 953 -58.90 -29.43 -80.26
CA CYS A 953 -57.76 -30.21 -79.78
C CYS A 953 -56.52 -29.35 -79.57
N ARG A 954 -56.22 -28.45 -80.53
CA ARG A 954 -55.08 -27.53 -80.40
C ARG A 954 -55.26 -26.55 -79.24
N GLN A 955 -56.47 -26.03 -79.03
CA GLN A 955 -56.75 -25.14 -77.90
C GLN A 955 -56.63 -25.88 -76.55
N LEU A 956 -56.92 -27.18 -76.50
CA LEU A 956 -56.68 -28.05 -75.36
C LEU A 956 -55.19 -28.44 -75.17
N GLY A 957 -54.31 -28.03 -76.08
CA GLY A 957 -52.87 -28.29 -76.03
C GLY A 957 -52.41 -29.55 -76.76
N PHE A 958 -53.29 -30.22 -77.50
CA PHE A 958 -52.97 -31.43 -78.24
C PHE A 958 -52.43 -31.15 -79.65
N SER A 959 -51.61 -32.06 -80.16
CA SER A 959 -50.90 -31.89 -81.44
C SER A 959 -51.82 -31.92 -82.66
N GLY A 960 -53.01 -32.49 -82.53
CA GLY A 960 -54.03 -32.53 -83.58
C GLY A 960 -55.28 -33.30 -83.16
N VAL A 961 -56.24 -33.41 -84.08
CA VAL A 961 -57.44 -34.23 -83.90
C VAL A 961 -57.23 -35.61 -84.52
N GLN A 962 -57.54 -36.67 -83.77
CA GLN A 962 -57.57 -38.04 -84.27
C GLN A 962 -58.94 -38.35 -84.89
N SER A 963 -60.03 -38.05 -84.17
CA SER A 963 -61.40 -38.19 -84.67
C SER A 963 -62.36 -37.26 -83.93
N TYR A 964 -63.53 -37.01 -84.53
CA TYR A 964 -64.69 -36.44 -83.86
C TYR A 964 -65.83 -37.45 -84.00
N ILE A 965 -66.61 -37.61 -82.93
CA ILE A 965 -67.62 -38.67 -82.79
C ILE A 965 -68.79 -38.10 -82.00
N THR A 966 -70.00 -38.45 -82.38
CA THR A 966 -71.22 -37.98 -81.73
C THR A 966 -71.85 -39.11 -80.91
N ASN A 967 -72.55 -38.75 -79.83
CA ASN A 967 -73.26 -39.71 -78.97
C ASN A 967 -72.42 -40.87 -78.37
N THR A 968 -71.13 -40.63 -78.04
CA THR A 968 -70.23 -41.68 -77.51
C THR A 968 -69.77 -41.42 -76.07
N PHE A 969 -69.49 -40.17 -75.69
CA PHE A 969 -68.97 -39.82 -74.35
C PHE A 969 -70.06 -39.36 -73.37
N GLY A 970 -71.28 -39.88 -73.56
CA GLY A 970 -72.49 -39.48 -72.83
C GLY A 970 -73.05 -38.13 -73.29
N GLU A 971 -74.34 -37.94 -73.06
CA GLU A 971 -75.06 -36.70 -73.37
C GLU A 971 -74.78 -35.63 -72.29
N GLY A 972 -74.73 -34.36 -72.70
CA GLY A 972 -74.75 -33.22 -71.79
C GLY A 972 -76.08 -33.10 -71.05
N ILE A 973 -76.08 -32.28 -69.99
CA ILE A 973 -77.28 -32.02 -69.18
C ILE A 973 -77.63 -30.52 -69.10
N ASP A 974 -76.72 -29.66 -69.55
CA ASP A 974 -76.77 -28.20 -69.40
C ASP A 974 -77.03 -27.51 -70.76
N THR A 975 -76.86 -26.20 -70.87
CA THR A 975 -77.16 -25.48 -72.12
C THR A 975 -76.23 -25.92 -73.27
N ILE A 976 -76.75 -26.13 -74.48
CA ILE A 976 -75.92 -26.28 -75.69
C ILE A 976 -75.53 -24.86 -76.13
N TRP A 977 -74.26 -24.51 -75.95
CA TRP A 977 -73.78 -23.13 -76.16
C TRP A 977 -73.51 -22.79 -77.62
N LEU A 978 -73.10 -23.79 -78.40
CA LEU A 978 -72.60 -23.63 -79.75
C LEU A 978 -73.30 -24.59 -80.71
N ASP A 979 -73.72 -24.06 -81.85
CA ASP A 979 -74.38 -24.76 -82.95
C ASP A 979 -73.96 -24.13 -84.30
N ASP A 980 -74.01 -24.90 -85.38
CA ASP A 980 -73.60 -24.52 -86.74
C ASP A 980 -72.18 -23.90 -86.78
N VAL A 981 -71.24 -24.48 -86.03
CA VAL A 981 -69.89 -23.91 -85.86
C VAL A 981 -69.03 -24.19 -87.08
N THR A 982 -68.60 -23.13 -87.77
CA THR A 982 -67.72 -23.23 -88.95
C THR A 982 -66.34 -22.60 -88.66
N CYS A 983 -65.31 -23.44 -88.65
CA CYS A 983 -63.91 -23.02 -88.50
C CYS A 983 -63.13 -23.22 -89.82
N ASN A 984 -62.16 -22.37 -90.10
CA ASN A 984 -61.20 -22.56 -91.19
C ASN A 984 -60.06 -23.52 -90.81
N GLY A 985 -59.91 -23.84 -89.51
CA GLY A 985 -58.94 -24.81 -88.97
C GLY A 985 -57.70 -24.17 -88.34
N ASN A 986 -57.51 -22.86 -88.50
CA ASN A 986 -56.36 -22.10 -88.00
C ASN A 986 -56.70 -21.16 -86.85
N GLU A 987 -57.97 -21.11 -86.44
CA GLU A 987 -58.42 -20.33 -85.29
C GLU A 987 -57.71 -20.80 -84.02
N VAL A 988 -57.33 -19.85 -83.15
CA VAL A 988 -56.61 -20.19 -81.91
C VAL A 988 -57.58 -20.76 -80.87
N ARG A 989 -58.85 -20.35 -80.91
CA ARG A 989 -59.89 -20.79 -79.98
C ARG A 989 -61.18 -21.14 -80.71
N MET A 990 -61.92 -22.10 -80.17
CA MET A 990 -63.24 -22.52 -80.66
C MET A 990 -64.25 -21.38 -80.67
N GLN A 991 -64.13 -20.45 -79.73
CA GLN A 991 -65.02 -19.29 -79.62
C GLN A 991 -64.84 -18.28 -80.76
N ASP A 992 -63.70 -18.32 -81.45
CA ASP A 992 -63.37 -17.43 -82.57
C ASP A 992 -63.92 -17.96 -83.92
N CYS A 993 -64.50 -19.17 -83.94
CA CYS A 993 -65.11 -19.73 -85.14
C CYS A 993 -66.46 -19.07 -85.47
N SER A 994 -66.75 -18.97 -86.77
CA SER A 994 -67.98 -18.35 -87.28
C SER A 994 -69.20 -19.24 -87.01
N ARG A 995 -70.35 -18.62 -86.73
CA ARG A 995 -71.62 -19.31 -86.44
C ARG A 995 -72.73 -18.74 -87.32
N ARG A 996 -73.63 -19.59 -87.81
CA ARG A 996 -74.66 -19.20 -88.79
C ARG A 996 -75.62 -18.10 -88.31
N TYR A 997 -75.96 -18.08 -87.02
CA TYR A 997 -76.82 -17.06 -86.42
C TYR A 997 -76.11 -16.12 -85.43
N GLY A 998 -74.81 -16.32 -85.16
CA GLY A 998 -73.95 -15.42 -84.37
C GLY A 998 -74.26 -15.30 -82.86
N LEU A 999 -75.32 -15.94 -82.36
CA LEU A 999 -75.75 -15.87 -80.95
C LEU A 999 -75.39 -17.15 -80.19
N TRP A 1000 -74.95 -17.01 -78.94
CA TRP A 1000 -74.69 -18.13 -78.03
C TRP A 1000 -76.01 -18.74 -77.52
N GLY A 1001 -76.08 -20.06 -77.40
CA GLY A 1001 -77.26 -20.76 -76.86
C GLY A 1001 -78.47 -20.84 -77.79
N SER A 1002 -78.34 -20.43 -79.06
CA SER A 1002 -79.39 -20.54 -80.07
C SER A 1002 -79.13 -21.76 -80.95
N HIS A 1003 -79.84 -22.86 -80.72
CA HIS A 1003 -79.70 -24.12 -81.44
C HIS A 1003 -81.05 -24.82 -81.68
N ASN A 1004 -81.13 -25.72 -82.65
CA ASN A 1004 -82.26 -26.67 -82.80
C ASN A 1004 -81.91 -28.11 -82.41
N CYS A 1005 -80.72 -28.31 -81.83
CA CYS A 1005 -80.22 -29.62 -81.44
C CYS A 1005 -80.75 -30.13 -80.09
N VAL A 1006 -80.65 -31.43 -79.88
CA VAL A 1006 -80.81 -32.12 -78.58
C VAL A 1006 -79.48 -32.74 -78.13
N HIS A 1007 -79.31 -33.10 -76.85
CA HIS A 1007 -78.01 -33.57 -76.35
C HIS A 1007 -77.50 -34.89 -76.95
N SER A 1008 -78.35 -35.68 -77.60
CA SER A 1008 -77.90 -36.83 -78.41
C SER A 1008 -77.03 -36.41 -79.61
N GLU A 1009 -77.02 -35.12 -79.94
CA GLU A 1009 -76.25 -34.47 -81.00
C GLU A 1009 -75.02 -33.72 -80.45
N ASP A 1010 -74.67 -33.92 -79.17
CA ASP A 1010 -73.46 -33.32 -78.59
C ASP A 1010 -72.18 -33.92 -79.20
N VAL A 1011 -71.22 -33.04 -79.47
CA VAL A 1011 -69.93 -33.39 -80.04
C VAL A 1011 -68.98 -33.97 -79.01
N GLY A 1012 -68.41 -35.13 -79.35
CA GLY A 1012 -67.20 -35.66 -78.76
C GLY A 1012 -66.00 -35.54 -79.69
N ILE A 1013 -64.82 -35.37 -79.11
CA ILE A 1013 -63.55 -35.39 -79.85
C ILE A 1013 -62.54 -36.32 -79.19
N ILE A 1014 -61.67 -36.89 -80.01
CA ILE A 1014 -60.47 -37.63 -79.60
C ILE A 1014 -59.29 -36.89 -80.23
N CYS A 1015 -58.44 -36.35 -79.38
CA CYS A 1015 -57.23 -35.63 -79.74
C CYS A 1015 -56.03 -36.57 -79.75
N ILE A 1016 -55.00 -36.20 -80.52
CA ILE A 1016 -53.72 -36.90 -80.51
C ILE A 1016 -52.93 -36.40 -79.29
N PRO A 1017 -52.67 -37.27 -78.29
CA PRO A 1017 -51.95 -36.91 -77.07
C PRO A 1017 -50.64 -36.16 -77.32
#